data_AF-A0A1R0XZQ1-F1
#
_entry.id   AF-A0A1R0XZQ1-F1
#
_cell.length_a   1.000
_cell.length_b   1.000
_cell.length_c   1.000
_cell.angle_alpha   90.00
_cell.angle_beta   90.00
_cell.angle_gamma   90.00
#
_symmetry.space_group_name_H-M   'P 1'
#
loop_
_entity.id
_entity.type
_entity.pdbx_description
1 polymer ?
#
loop_
_entity_poly.entity_id
_entity_poly.type
_entity_poly.pdbx_seq_one_letter_code
_entity_poly.pdbx_strand_id
1 'polypeptide(L)'
;MSLKLIENIHKVVYPQLEEMVRKLDERLELKLYAIVMKEDHSCLATSRIKRVLTRQRGEETEVKLENLKDPKDALSKLGLPGLQWDGSVEHLDRYIRMRVSDHSTSAEIASAKSLVVSTGESSTDRVDLTVTQVHTTTSILYPNRLNLVLKGEKFELIYILAIDYASLQVSQMFYEMPQISFLRMTLDYYFSDYYKEDKDNRINEELESKYKENVSGFLQRMARMFMGKIQQCINDDGGEGAQAFSGVEREMNQQYYINMLMEKIEGIATKTYEGESPFGCMLLMSPKLLNDRTGLVKYAIQFEGENGISLDDGRRIRKLLEMTNNENDLFLIADEHIIYGIGEVDWSLLGTDSVFKLEFKGLSRYDLMLIRMKEEEPTDKRVESDEDKKIFKMTTNLCIVSDKLLGVSFKNPEIGQERFDLDLFKRITLATFKDTTVLGENLDKLEKMIKEATKQQSGTMVVITEPDTAKDEIRRLKKQSTPILKTQLNPMFIKHLTAIDGALYCDTDANCHAIGVILDGLSQEHLGDASRGARFNSAYKYLEKLKIDKAPCVIAIISEDGMVNLIPEPITERTVRQIVKEYVDYIKETEKGKTTENKVKAYEERLQQARGAVEIDDDYLYHLGDAWFEHEDYFKSAEYYHGGIKLSNQLNIDYRRKLISANYKCILELEGKERIPVLENMLDTSNYIIDYGGTELTHEDYNRRGIAQYTLGIYCEDFKKKDGYYKRALEDYTQSIVLKTSRKWVLYSNRGGLNYSMERYEDALDDFISAELEKSSDNHLTSIMKTAGKSSELLIHAITRYSERKGDDWEESKLGKQLMELGEQWSTAHPEVAAAIEELKGDNSPPKDPSIEGE
;
A
#
# COMPACT_ATOMS: atom_id res chain seq x y z
N MET A 1 -25.58 -7.59 -12.14
CA MET A 1 -24.86 -7.40 -13.42
C MET A 1 -24.18 -6.03 -13.46
N SER A 2 -24.87 -4.93 -13.08
CA SER A 2 -24.29 -3.57 -13.00
C SER A 2 -23.12 -3.43 -12.00
N LEU A 3 -23.16 -4.12 -10.84
CA LEU A 3 -22.06 -4.13 -9.86
C LEU A 3 -20.73 -4.63 -10.43
N LYS A 4 -20.75 -5.73 -11.19
CA LYS A 4 -19.52 -6.27 -11.83
C LYS A 4 -18.94 -5.30 -12.87
N LEU A 5 -19.80 -4.54 -13.54
CA LEU A 5 -19.36 -3.50 -14.46
C LEU A 5 -18.67 -2.37 -13.69
N ILE A 6 -19.28 -1.92 -12.58
CA ILE A 6 -18.70 -0.91 -11.67
C ILE A 6 -17.36 -1.37 -11.06
N GLU A 7 -17.23 -2.64 -10.68
CA GLU A 7 -15.95 -3.21 -10.25
C GLU A 7 -14.87 -3.09 -11.32
N ASN A 8 -15.19 -3.34 -12.59
CA ASN A 8 -14.25 -3.16 -13.70
C ASN A 8 -13.85 -1.69 -13.87
N ILE A 9 -14.78 -0.76 -13.63
CA ILE A 9 -14.51 0.69 -13.67
C ILE A 9 -13.50 1.07 -12.59
N HIS A 10 -13.69 0.58 -11.36
CA HIS A 10 -12.74 0.78 -10.27
C HIS A 10 -11.33 0.24 -10.61
N LYS A 11 -11.26 -0.90 -11.31
CA LYS A 11 -10.00 -1.50 -11.78
C LYS A 11 -9.29 -0.68 -12.87
N VAL A 12 -9.99 0.24 -13.55
CA VAL A 12 -9.40 1.19 -14.51
C VAL A 12 -9.00 2.50 -13.83
N VAL A 13 -9.90 3.05 -12.99
CA VAL A 13 -9.71 4.36 -12.33
C VAL A 13 -8.54 4.33 -11.34
N TYR A 14 -8.44 3.29 -10.51
CA TYR A 14 -7.41 3.25 -9.46
C TYR A 14 -5.98 3.24 -10.02
N PRO A 15 -5.59 2.36 -10.97
CA PRO A 15 -4.24 2.39 -11.53
C PRO A 15 -3.88 3.72 -12.20
N GLN A 16 -4.85 4.38 -12.85
CA GLN A 16 -4.63 5.67 -13.51
C GLN A 16 -4.34 6.78 -12.49
N LEU A 17 -5.13 6.87 -11.42
CA LEU A 17 -4.88 7.82 -10.33
C LEU A 17 -3.57 7.54 -9.59
N GLU A 18 -3.29 6.28 -9.29
CA GLU A 18 -2.04 5.87 -8.62
C GLU A 18 -0.81 6.20 -9.47
N GLU A 19 -0.86 5.91 -10.78
CA GLU A 19 0.21 6.26 -11.71
C GLU A 19 0.40 7.78 -11.81
N MET A 20 -0.70 8.53 -11.84
CA MET A 20 -0.69 9.99 -11.91
C MET A 20 -0.02 10.62 -10.71
N VAL A 21 -0.48 10.28 -9.49
CA VAL A 21 0.09 10.77 -8.23
C VAL A 21 1.58 10.46 -8.15
N ARG A 22 1.98 9.23 -8.51
CA ARG A 22 3.39 8.81 -8.51
C ARG A 22 4.26 9.54 -9.54
N LYS A 23 3.72 9.86 -10.72
CA LYS A 23 4.45 10.62 -11.74
C LYS A 23 4.69 12.06 -11.33
N LEU A 24 3.80 12.63 -10.51
CA LEU A 24 3.93 13.98 -9.98
C LEU A 24 4.95 14.07 -8.84
N ASP A 25 4.99 13.06 -7.96
CA ASP A 25 6.03 12.86 -6.95
C ASP A 25 6.05 11.39 -6.52
N GLU A 26 7.22 10.73 -6.64
CA GLU A 26 7.36 9.28 -6.43
C GLU A 26 7.13 8.83 -4.98
N ARG A 27 7.18 9.76 -4.03
CA ARG A 27 6.99 9.50 -2.59
C ARG A 27 5.53 9.46 -2.19
N LEU A 28 4.64 10.04 -2.99
CA LEU A 28 3.23 10.12 -2.66
C LEU A 28 2.58 8.74 -2.77
N GLU A 29 1.68 8.45 -1.84
CA GLU A 29 0.90 7.22 -1.86
C GLU A 29 -0.59 7.48 -1.93
N LEU A 30 -1.27 6.73 -2.78
CA LEU A 30 -2.71 6.84 -2.97
C LEU A 30 -3.45 5.73 -2.24
N LYS A 31 -4.33 6.12 -1.31
CA LYS A 31 -5.44 5.31 -0.83
C LYS A 31 -6.73 5.80 -1.47
N LEU A 32 -7.54 4.87 -2.00
CA LEU A 32 -8.78 5.20 -2.69
C LEU A 32 -9.97 4.50 -2.04
N TYR A 33 -10.99 5.27 -1.71
CA TYR A 33 -12.28 4.80 -1.25
C TYR A 33 -13.34 5.16 -2.28
N ALA A 34 -14.29 4.27 -2.50
CA ALA A 34 -15.39 4.47 -3.43
C ALA A 34 -16.73 4.20 -2.73
N ILE A 35 -17.69 5.10 -2.95
CA ILE A 35 -19.08 4.97 -2.51
C ILE A 35 -19.95 5.04 -3.78
N VAL A 36 -20.72 3.99 -4.02
CA VAL A 36 -21.58 3.86 -5.20
C VAL A 36 -23.00 4.24 -4.82
N MET A 37 -23.50 5.33 -5.39
CA MET A 37 -24.84 5.86 -5.15
C MET A 37 -25.73 5.64 -6.38
N LYS A 38 -27.01 5.34 -6.15
CA LYS A 38 -28.05 5.31 -7.19
C LYS A 38 -28.71 6.68 -7.34
N GLU A 39 -29.54 6.84 -8.39
CA GLU A 39 -30.31 8.07 -8.64
C GLU A 39 -31.26 8.45 -7.49
N ASP A 40 -31.73 7.47 -6.69
CA ASP A 40 -32.53 7.71 -5.49
C ASP A 40 -31.70 8.07 -4.24
N HIS A 41 -30.39 8.32 -4.42
CA HIS A 41 -29.41 8.56 -3.38
C HIS A 41 -29.26 7.42 -2.35
N SER A 42 -29.68 6.19 -2.70
CA SER A 42 -29.35 5.02 -1.90
C SER A 42 -27.93 4.54 -2.19
N CYS A 43 -27.19 4.18 -1.13
CA CYS A 43 -25.86 3.60 -1.25
C CYS A 43 -25.97 2.12 -1.64
N LEU A 44 -25.38 1.76 -2.78
CA LEU A 44 -25.36 0.39 -3.30
C LEU A 44 -24.15 -0.40 -2.80
N ALA A 45 -22.98 0.24 -2.72
CA ALA A 45 -21.74 -0.39 -2.28
C ALA A 45 -20.77 0.66 -1.72
N THR A 46 -19.95 0.25 -0.77
CA THR A 46 -18.82 1.03 -0.28
C THR A 46 -17.60 0.13 -0.25
N SER A 47 -16.51 0.57 -0.84
CA SER A 47 -15.30 -0.25 -0.95
C SER A 47 -14.04 0.59 -0.82
N ARG A 48 -13.00 -0.01 -0.23
CA ARG A 48 -11.62 0.46 -0.38
C ARG A 48 -11.00 -0.24 -1.58
N ILE A 49 -10.41 0.52 -2.49
CA ILE A 49 -9.76 0.00 -3.69
C ILE A 49 -8.25 0.02 -3.46
N LYS A 50 -7.60 -1.13 -3.63
CA LYS A 50 -6.18 -1.32 -3.29
C LYS A 50 -5.46 -2.22 -4.29
N ARG A 51 -4.16 -2.02 -4.42
CA ARG A 51 -3.27 -2.88 -5.20
C ARG A 51 -2.61 -3.92 -4.32
N VAL A 52 -2.86 -5.18 -4.65
CA VAL A 52 -2.31 -6.36 -3.97
C VAL A 52 -1.42 -7.16 -4.91
N LEU A 53 -0.70 -8.15 -4.39
CA LEU A 53 0.01 -9.11 -5.23
C LEU A 53 -1.00 -9.95 -6.01
N THR A 54 -0.66 -10.33 -7.24
CA THR A 54 -1.51 -11.21 -8.05
C THR A 54 -1.04 -12.65 -7.98
N ARG A 55 -1.99 -13.57 -8.16
CA ARG A 55 -1.71 -15.01 -8.35
C ARG A 55 -1.60 -15.38 -9.83
N GLN A 56 -1.88 -14.44 -10.73
CA GLN A 56 -1.90 -14.67 -12.17
C GLN A 56 -0.49 -14.69 -12.78
N ARG A 57 -0.24 -15.66 -13.66
CA ARG A 57 1.07 -15.81 -14.31
C ARG A 57 1.30 -14.68 -15.31
N GLY A 58 2.35 -13.90 -15.12
CA GLY A 58 2.76 -12.82 -16.02
C GLY A 58 2.37 -11.41 -15.57
N GLU A 59 1.58 -11.29 -14.50
CA GLU A 59 1.30 -10.03 -13.82
C GLU A 59 1.96 -10.04 -12.44
N GLU A 60 2.33 -8.87 -11.92
CA GLU A 60 2.94 -8.75 -10.59
C GLU A 60 1.91 -8.35 -9.52
N THR A 61 0.95 -7.51 -9.91
CA THR A 61 -0.05 -6.96 -8.99
C THR A 61 -1.42 -6.92 -9.66
N GLU A 62 -2.47 -6.96 -8.84
CA GLU A 62 -3.85 -6.76 -9.29
C GLU A 62 -4.57 -5.75 -8.39
N VAL A 63 -5.68 -5.20 -8.88
CA VAL A 63 -6.54 -4.29 -8.12
C VAL A 63 -7.69 -5.08 -7.49
N LYS A 64 -7.78 -5.01 -6.16
CA LYS A 64 -8.79 -5.68 -5.34
C LYS A 64 -9.68 -4.65 -4.65
N LEU A 65 -10.95 -5.00 -4.48
CA LEU A 65 -11.92 -4.20 -3.75
C LEU A 65 -12.19 -4.88 -2.40
N GLU A 66 -11.93 -4.14 -1.33
CA GLU A 66 -12.31 -4.51 0.02
C GLU A 66 -13.67 -3.88 0.32
N ASN A 67 -14.72 -4.72 0.42
CA ASN A 67 -16.05 -4.25 0.76
C ASN A 67 -16.09 -3.78 2.21
N LEU A 68 -16.56 -2.55 2.40
CA LEU A 68 -16.78 -1.90 3.68
C LEU A 68 -18.27 -1.99 4.04
N LYS A 69 -18.58 -1.86 5.33
CA LYS A 69 -19.97 -2.07 5.81
C LYS A 69 -20.92 -1.01 5.29
N ASP A 70 -20.51 0.25 5.33
CA ASP A 70 -21.29 1.41 4.93
C ASP A 70 -20.36 2.63 4.71
N PRO A 71 -20.87 3.77 4.22
CA PRO A 71 -20.07 4.98 4.06
C PRO A 71 -19.42 5.50 5.37
N LYS A 72 -20.00 5.26 6.55
CA LYS A 72 -19.44 5.71 7.82
C LYS A 72 -18.17 4.95 8.16
N ASP A 73 -18.09 3.67 7.83
CA ASP A 73 -16.89 2.85 7.96
C ASP A 73 -15.74 3.43 7.11
N ALA A 74 -16.01 3.78 5.85
CA ALA A 74 -15.02 4.44 4.97
C ALA A 74 -14.55 5.79 5.54
N LEU A 75 -15.47 6.64 6.00
CA LEU A 75 -15.14 7.93 6.59
C LEU A 75 -14.33 7.79 7.89
N SER A 76 -14.65 6.79 8.72
CA SER A 76 -13.87 6.49 9.93
C SER A 76 -12.44 6.06 9.59
N LYS A 77 -12.25 5.18 8.59
CA LYS A 77 -10.92 4.77 8.10
C LYS A 77 -10.11 5.94 7.50
N LEU A 78 -10.80 6.98 7.01
CA LEU A 78 -10.21 8.22 6.51
C LEU A 78 -9.93 9.28 7.60
N GLY A 79 -10.12 8.96 8.88
CA GLY A 79 -9.90 9.91 9.97
C GLY A 79 -11.01 10.96 10.13
N LEU A 80 -12.19 10.70 9.57
CA LEU A 80 -13.39 11.54 9.69
C LEU A 80 -14.48 10.86 10.55
N PRO A 81 -14.18 10.35 11.76
CA PRO A 81 -15.19 9.68 12.57
C PRO A 81 -16.27 10.66 13.03
N GLY A 82 -17.53 10.23 12.99
CA GLY A 82 -18.67 11.01 13.47
C GLY A 82 -19.22 12.07 12.51
N LEU A 83 -18.65 12.21 11.30
CA LEU A 83 -19.21 13.09 10.27
C LEU A 83 -20.63 12.63 9.86
N GLN A 84 -21.60 13.54 10.00
CA GLN A 84 -22.96 13.37 9.51
C GLN A 84 -23.01 13.74 8.01
N TRP A 85 -22.49 12.86 7.16
CA TRP A 85 -22.44 13.09 5.72
C TRP A 85 -23.85 13.03 5.08
N ASP A 86 -24.12 13.94 4.14
CA ASP A 86 -25.43 14.08 3.47
C ASP A 86 -25.53 13.33 2.13
N GLY A 87 -24.47 12.63 1.74
CA GLY A 87 -24.38 11.93 0.45
C GLY A 87 -23.71 12.73 -0.66
N SER A 88 -23.35 14.00 -0.46
CA SER A 88 -22.77 14.86 -1.51
C SER A 88 -21.24 15.02 -1.40
N VAL A 89 -20.58 15.17 -2.55
CA VAL A 89 -19.15 15.55 -2.63
C VAL A 89 -18.92 16.93 -2.03
N GLU A 90 -19.83 17.87 -2.27
CA GLU A 90 -19.75 19.26 -1.82
C GLU A 90 -19.71 19.38 -0.30
N HIS A 91 -20.49 18.56 0.41
CA HIS A 91 -20.43 18.51 1.86
C HIS A 91 -19.08 17.97 2.36
N LEU A 92 -18.57 16.89 1.75
CA LEU A 92 -17.25 16.35 2.12
C LEU A 92 -16.13 17.37 1.89
N ASP A 93 -16.05 17.97 0.70
CA ASP A 93 -15.02 18.97 0.36
C ASP A 93 -15.09 20.17 1.33
N ARG A 94 -16.30 20.64 1.66
CA ARG A 94 -16.50 21.73 2.63
C ARG A 94 -16.03 21.36 4.03
N TYR A 95 -16.42 20.18 4.53
CA TYR A 95 -16.06 19.72 5.87
C TYR A 95 -14.55 19.50 5.99
N ILE A 96 -13.92 18.88 4.99
CA ILE A 96 -12.47 18.66 4.95
C ILE A 96 -11.74 20.00 4.97
N ARG A 97 -12.12 20.96 4.12
CA ARG A 97 -11.51 22.31 4.08
C ARG A 97 -11.63 23.03 5.43
N MET A 98 -12.81 23.00 6.06
CA MET A 98 -13.03 23.62 7.36
C MET A 98 -12.14 22.99 8.45
N ARG A 99 -12.00 21.67 8.44
CA ARG A 99 -11.16 20.97 9.41
C ARG A 99 -9.67 21.30 9.23
N VAL A 100 -9.20 21.41 7.99
CA VAL A 100 -7.83 21.82 7.68
C VAL A 100 -7.59 23.24 8.19
N SER A 101 -8.51 24.18 7.92
CA SER A 101 -8.37 25.57 8.40
C SER A 101 -8.31 25.67 9.93
N ASP A 102 -9.07 24.86 10.66
CA ASP A 102 -9.06 24.84 12.13
C ASP A 102 -7.74 24.28 12.71
N HIS A 103 -7.10 23.32 12.01
CA HIS A 103 -5.82 22.74 12.44
C HIS A 103 -4.64 23.70 12.19
N SER A 104 -4.66 24.47 11.10
CA SER A 104 -3.69 25.56 10.88
C SER A 104 -3.72 26.58 12.02
N THR A 105 -4.92 26.98 12.49
CA THR A 105 -5.05 27.90 13.63
C THR A 105 -4.59 27.28 14.95
N SER A 106 -4.81 25.97 15.14
CA SER A 106 -4.46 25.26 16.37
C SER A 106 -2.95 24.95 16.48
N ALA A 107 -2.29 24.64 15.37
CA ALA A 107 -0.84 24.41 15.31
C ALA A 107 -0.05 25.71 15.53
N GLU A 108 -0.53 26.85 15.01
CA GLU A 108 0.01 28.18 15.30
C GLU A 108 -0.13 28.54 16.79
N ILE A 109 -1.28 28.25 17.41
CA ILE A 109 -1.49 28.48 18.85
C ILE A 109 -0.62 27.55 19.73
N ALA A 110 -0.37 26.31 19.32
CA ALA A 110 0.50 25.38 20.04
C ALA A 110 1.99 25.77 19.95
N SER A 111 2.43 26.25 18.78
CA SER A 111 3.77 26.83 18.59
C SER A 111 3.95 28.10 19.42
N ALA A 112 2.95 29.00 19.45
CA ALA A 112 2.99 30.22 20.24
C ALA A 112 2.95 29.97 21.76
N LYS A 113 2.26 28.92 22.23
CA LYS A 113 2.25 28.54 23.66
C LYS A 113 3.58 27.95 24.15
N SER A 114 4.40 27.40 23.26
CA SER A 114 5.76 26.95 23.61
C SER A 114 6.72 28.11 23.90
N LEU A 115 6.41 29.33 23.44
CA LEU A 115 7.24 30.53 23.59
C LEU A 115 6.84 31.42 24.79
N VAL A 116 5.72 31.12 25.47
CA VAL A 116 5.21 31.90 26.61
C VAL A 116 4.83 31.01 27.79
N VAL A 117 5.75 30.17 28.26
CA VAL A 117 5.69 29.64 29.64
C VAL A 117 7.08 29.69 30.25
N SER A 118 7.53 30.90 30.55
CA SER A 118 8.46 31.12 31.66
C SER A 118 7.73 31.95 32.71
N THR A 119 7.70 31.44 33.94
CA THR A 119 7.12 32.00 35.18
C THR A 119 5.64 31.68 35.45
N GLY A 120 5.41 30.84 36.47
CA GLY A 120 4.09 30.61 37.09
C GLY A 120 3.88 29.18 37.57
N GLU A 121 3.60 29.01 38.86
CA GLU A 121 3.61 27.76 39.63
C GLU A 121 2.51 26.71 39.31
N SER A 122 2.87 25.46 39.62
CA SER A 122 2.08 24.24 39.84
C SER A 122 0.55 24.24 39.65
N SER A 123 0.09 23.38 38.75
CA SER A 123 -1.01 22.45 39.03
C SER A 123 -0.96 21.24 38.10
N THR A 124 -1.06 20.07 38.70
CA THR A 124 -1.14 18.73 38.13
C THR A 124 -2.42 18.52 37.32
N ASP A 125 -2.29 18.15 36.05
CA ASP A 125 -3.12 17.13 35.38
C ASP A 125 -2.40 16.69 34.10
N ARG A 126 -1.74 15.53 34.18
CA ARG A 126 -1.09 14.88 33.04
C ARG A 126 -2.17 14.26 32.17
N VAL A 127 -2.45 14.87 31.02
CA VAL A 127 -3.15 14.19 29.92
C VAL A 127 -2.14 13.25 29.27
N ASP A 128 -2.30 11.95 29.51
CA ASP A 128 -1.58 10.89 28.79
C ASP A 128 -1.93 10.97 27.30
N LEU A 129 -1.09 11.67 26.53
CA LEU A 129 -1.09 11.63 25.07
C LEU A 129 -0.59 10.24 24.65
N THR A 130 -1.51 9.30 24.52
CA THR A 130 -1.23 7.99 23.94
C THR A 130 -0.65 8.17 22.53
N VAL A 131 0.46 7.47 22.28
CA VAL A 131 1.26 7.41 21.03
C VAL A 131 0.42 7.10 19.78
N THR A 132 -0.83 6.66 19.95
CA THR A 132 -1.77 6.34 18.88
C THR A 132 -2.36 7.56 18.15
N GLN A 133 -2.30 8.78 18.72
CA GLN A 133 -2.87 9.99 18.09
C GLN A 133 -1.93 10.74 17.13
N VAL A 134 -0.64 10.35 17.03
CA VAL A 134 0.32 11.02 16.13
C VAL A 134 0.10 10.63 14.65
N HIS A 135 -0.73 9.62 14.37
CA HIS A 135 -0.94 9.09 13.01
C HIS A 135 -2.09 9.73 12.22
N THR A 136 -2.81 10.70 12.75
CA THR A 136 -3.94 11.33 12.03
C THR A 136 -3.71 12.82 11.85
N THR A 137 -3.06 13.24 10.75
CA THR A 137 -3.30 14.48 9.97
C THR A 137 -2.13 14.80 9.02
N THR A 138 -1.86 13.99 7.99
CA THR A 138 -0.90 14.37 6.93
C THR A 138 -1.35 14.03 5.50
N SER A 139 -2.47 13.32 5.35
CA SER A 139 -3.04 12.98 4.05
C SER A 139 -3.80 14.16 3.44
N ILE A 140 -3.59 14.44 2.16
CA ILE A 140 -4.53 15.25 1.39
C ILE A 140 -5.76 14.39 1.11
N LEU A 141 -6.92 14.80 1.61
CA LEU A 141 -8.21 14.20 1.36
C LEU A 141 -8.93 14.97 0.26
N TYR A 142 -9.29 14.27 -0.81
CA TYR A 142 -9.93 14.87 -1.97
C TYR A 142 -11.12 14.02 -2.43
N PRO A 143 -12.36 14.47 -2.15
CA PRO A 143 -13.57 13.84 -2.66
C PRO A 143 -13.91 14.38 -4.06
N ASN A 144 -14.26 13.50 -4.98
CA ASN A 144 -14.87 13.85 -6.26
C ASN A 144 -15.76 12.70 -6.78
N ARG A 145 -16.40 12.86 -7.94
CA ARG A 145 -17.36 11.89 -8.48
C ARG A 145 -17.17 11.63 -9.97
N LEU A 146 -17.61 10.45 -10.40
CA LEU A 146 -17.91 10.14 -11.80
C LEU A 146 -19.39 9.77 -11.92
N ASN A 147 -20.07 10.35 -12.92
CA ASN A 147 -21.48 10.02 -13.21
C ASN A 147 -21.53 9.02 -14.36
N LEU A 148 -22.24 7.90 -14.16
CA LEU A 148 -22.35 6.83 -15.15
C LEU A 148 -23.79 6.57 -15.59
N VAL A 149 -23.93 6.09 -16.83
CA VAL A 149 -25.14 5.39 -17.30
C VAL A 149 -24.76 3.98 -17.73
N LEU A 150 -25.25 2.98 -17.00
CA LEU A 150 -24.97 1.57 -17.25
C LEU A 150 -26.29 0.85 -17.51
N LYS A 151 -26.46 0.29 -18.71
CA LYS A 151 -27.71 -0.38 -19.11
C LYS A 151 -28.99 0.45 -18.90
N GLY A 152 -28.89 1.77 -19.02
CA GLY A 152 -29.99 2.72 -18.80
C GLY A 152 -30.23 3.11 -17.34
N GLU A 153 -29.52 2.50 -16.38
CA GLU A 153 -29.52 2.91 -14.97
C GLU A 153 -28.42 3.93 -14.70
N LYS A 154 -28.67 4.84 -13.77
CA LYS A 154 -27.83 5.99 -13.49
C LYS A 154 -27.14 5.82 -12.14
N PHE A 155 -25.84 6.01 -12.11
CA PHE A 155 -25.01 5.85 -10.92
C PHE A 155 -24.09 7.05 -10.72
N GLU A 156 -23.86 7.38 -9.46
CA GLU A 156 -22.84 8.35 -9.04
C GLU A 156 -21.79 7.59 -8.22
N LEU A 157 -20.54 7.60 -8.68
CA LEU A 157 -19.42 6.99 -7.97
C LEU A 157 -18.62 8.09 -7.30
N ILE A 158 -18.78 8.19 -5.98
CA ILE A 158 -18.06 9.15 -5.16
C ILE A 158 -16.74 8.51 -4.75
N TYR A 159 -15.64 9.08 -5.21
CA TYR A 159 -14.30 8.69 -4.85
C TYR A 159 -13.75 9.64 -3.79
N ILE A 160 -13.09 9.09 -2.77
CA ILE A 160 -12.34 9.86 -1.78
C ILE A 160 -10.89 9.39 -1.85
N LEU A 161 -10.03 10.26 -2.37
CA LEU A 161 -8.59 10.05 -2.44
C LEU A 161 -7.97 10.49 -1.12
N ALA A 162 -7.13 9.65 -0.54
CA ALA A 162 -6.21 10.04 0.52
C ALA A 162 -4.79 9.91 -0.04
N ILE A 163 -4.14 11.07 -0.27
CA ILE A 163 -2.79 11.16 -0.79
C ILE A 163 -1.85 11.39 0.39
N ASP A 164 -1.13 10.35 0.78
CA ASP A 164 -0.20 10.35 1.91
C ASP A 164 1.18 10.89 1.49
N TYR A 165 1.95 11.36 2.48
CA TYR A 165 3.34 11.85 2.32
C TYR A 165 3.50 13.11 1.45
N ALA A 166 2.42 13.86 1.20
CA ALA A 166 2.53 15.21 0.67
C ALA A 166 3.19 16.15 1.69
N SER A 167 4.04 17.09 1.24
CA SER A 167 4.64 18.09 2.12
C SER A 167 3.56 19.03 2.62
N LEU A 168 3.86 19.71 3.72
CA LEU A 168 3.04 20.81 4.21
C LEU A 168 2.77 21.85 3.12
N GLN A 169 3.77 22.23 2.33
CA GLN A 169 3.61 23.18 1.24
C GLN A 169 2.60 22.70 0.18
N VAL A 170 2.74 21.45 -0.30
CA VAL A 170 1.81 20.89 -1.30
C VAL A 170 0.40 20.81 -0.72
N SER A 171 0.26 20.43 0.55
CA SER A 171 -1.02 20.36 1.25
C SER A 171 -1.67 21.73 1.44
N GLN A 172 -0.91 22.73 1.92
CA GLN A 172 -1.37 24.11 2.08
C GLN A 172 -1.80 24.69 0.73
N MET A 173 -0.98 24.53 -0.31
CA MET A 173 -1.37 24.96 -1.65
C MET A 173 -2.66 24.27 -2.12
N PHE A 174 -2.83 22.98 -1.86
CA PHE A 174 -4.01 22.24 -2.26
C PHE A 174 -5.31 22.76 -1.62
N TYR A 175 -5.28 23.11 -0.33
CA TYR A 175 -6.46 23.54 0.41
C TYR A 175 -6.68 25.05 0.46
N GLU A 176 -5.62 25.82 0.71
CA GLU A 176 -5.65 27.27 0.93
C GLU A 176 -5.51 28.05 -0.38
N MET A 177 -4.77 27.51 -1.36
CA MET A 177 -4.56 28.14 -2.67
C MET A 177 -4.92 27.22 -3.86
N PRO A 178 -6.11 26.57 -3.84
CA PRO A 178 -6.50 25.56 -4.82
C PRO A 178 -6.40 26.04 -6.28
N GLN A 179 -6.62 27.34 -6.51
CA GLN A 179 -6.60 27.98 -7.83
C GLN A 179 -5.22 27.99 -8.51
N ILE A 180 -4.13 27.88 -7.76
CA ILE A 180 -2.75 27.78 -8.27
C ILE A 180 -2.07 26.47 -7.87
N SER A 181 -2.84 25.49 -7.37
CA SER A 181 -2.32 24.16 -7.08
C SER A 181 -2.39 23.29 -8.32
N PHE A 182 -1.22 22.92 -8.86
CA PHE A 182 -1.15 22.04 -10.02
C PHE A 182 -1.79 20.67 -9.74
N LEU A 183 -1.57 20.12 -8.54
CA LEU A 183 -2.19 18.87 -8.11
C LEU A 183 -3.72 18.99 -8.06
N ARG A 184 -4.25 20.08 -7.49
CA ARG A 184 -5.70 20.31 -7.42
C ARG A 184 -6.32 20.39 -8.81
N MET A 185 -5.74 21.22 -9.69
CA MET A 185 -6.23 21.37 -11.07
C MET A 185 -6.20 20.02 -11.81
N THR A 186 -5.10 19.28 -11.70
CA THR A 186 -4.94 17.98 -12.35
C THR A 186 -6.02 16.98 -11.92
N LEU A 187 -6.32 16.91 -10.61
CA LEU A 187 -7.38 16.03 -10.10
C LEU A 187 -8.77 16.51 -10.52
N ASP A 188 -9.05 17.82 -10.45
CA ASP A 188 -10.33 18.38 -10.89
C ASP A 188 -10.60 18.05 -12.39
N TYR A 189 -9.58 18.18 -13.24
CA TYR A 189 -9.66 17.83 -14.67
C TYR A 189 -9.71 16.33 -14.93
N TYR A 190 -9.13 15.50 -14.06
CA TYR A 190 -9.24 14.05 -14.20
C TYR A 190 -10.70 13.60 -14.09
N PHE A 191 -11.44 14.14 -13.10
CA PHE A 191 -12.84 13.78 -12.89
C PHE A 191 -13.82 14.48 -13.84
N SER A 192 -13.42 15.58 -14.49
CA SER A 192 -14.33 16.39 -15.35
C SER A 192 -14.02 16.38 -16.85
N ASP A 193 -12.80 16.04 -17.28
CA ASP A 193 -12.38 16.16 -18.69
C ASP A 193 -11.53 14.99 -19.20
N TYR A 194 -11.11 14.05 -18.34
CA TYR A 194 -10.27 12.93 -18.80
C TYR A 194 -11.04 11.89 -19.61
N TYR A 195 -12.29 11.59 -19.26
CA TYR A 195 -13.11 10.58 -19.93
C TYR A 195 -14.08 11.19 -20.95
N LYS A 196 -14.49 10.39 -21.94
CA LYS A 196 -15.58 10.76 -22.84
C LYS A 196 -16.92 10.73 -22.11
N GLU A 197 -17.62 11.85 -22.19
CA GLU A 197 -18.97 11.99 -21.64
C GLU A 197 -20.00 12.16 -22.76
N ASP A 198 -21.25 11.77 -22.48
CA ASP A 198 -22.41 12.07 -23.31
C ASP A 198 -22.88 13.53 -23.14
N LYS A 199 -24.03 13.87 -23.74
CA LYS A 199 -24.59 15.23 -23.66
C LYS A 199 -25.04 15.64 -22.25
N ASP A 200 -25.20 14.69 -21.35
CA ASP A 200 -25.65 14.89 -19.98
C ASP A 200 -24.48 14.81 -18.97
N ASN A 201 -23.23 14.90 -19.46
CA ASN A 201 -21.99 14.78 -18.69
C ASN A 201 -21.85 13.44 -17.96
N ARG A 202 -22.16 12.34 -18.66
CA ARG A 202 -22.09 10.98 -18.11
C ARG A 202 -21.26 10.06 -18.96
N ILE A 203 -20.54 9.16 -18.29
CA ILE A 203 -19.71 8.16 -18.94
C ILE A 203 -20.55 6.91 -19.17
N ASN A 204 -20.45 6.36 -20.38
CA ASN A 204 -21.13 5.13 -20.78
C ASN A 204 -20.41 3.88 -20.21
N GLU A 205 -20.77 2.70 -20.70
CA GLU A 205 -20.24 1.42 -20.18
C GLU A 205 -18.71 1.26 -20.30
N GLU A 206 -18.06 1.98 -21.22
CA GLU A 206 -16.62 1.92 -21.43
C GLU A 206 -15.94 3.24 -21.04
N LEU A 207 -14.94 3.18 -20.13
CA LEU A 207 -14.10 4.33 -19.81
C LEU A 207 -13.05 4.53 -20.90
N GLU A 208 -13.38 5.39 -21.86
CA GLU A 208 -12.43 5.85 -22.86
C GLU A 208 -11.91 7.25 -22.51
N SER A 209 -10.60 7.45 -22.63
CA SER A 209 -10.00 8.80 -22.56
C SER A 209 -10.56 9.68 -23.68
N LYS A 210 -10.98 10.91 -23.33
CA LYS A 210 -11.54 11.92 -24.24
C LYS A 210 -10.63 12.22 -25.42
N TYR A 211 -9.35 12.40 -25.15
CA TYR A 211 -8.33 12.74 -26.14
C TYR A 211 -7.45 11.55 -26.53
N LYS A 212 -7.84 10.32 -26.17
CA LYS A 212 -7.06 9.08 -26.41
C LYS A 212 -5.62 9.16 -25.89
N GLU A 213 -5.42 9.86 -24.79
CA GLU A 213 -4.13 10.01 -24.14
C GLU A 213 -3.96 8.98 -23.03
N ASN A 214 -2.70 8.67 -22.69
CA ASN A 214 -2.38 7.95 -21.46
C ASN A 214 -2.13 8.95 -20.31
N VAL A 215 -1.85 8.44 -19.11
CA VAL A 215 -1.62 9.28 -17.92
C VAL A 215 -0.49 10.30 -18.14
N SER A 216 0.61 9.91 -18.79
CA SER A 216 1.70 10.86 -19.10
C SER A 216 1.24 11.97 -20.05
N GLY A 217 0.49 11.63 -21.10
CA GLY A 217 -0.04 12.60 -22.06
C GLY A 217 -1.02 13.57 -21.39
N PHE A 218 -1.89 13.06 -20.53
CA PHE A 218 -2.78 13.88 -19.71
C PHE A 218 -2.01 14.85 -18.82
N LEU A 219 -1.00 14.36 -18.08
CA LEU A 219 -0.17 15.21 -17.22
C LEU A 219 0.56 16.31 -18.02
N GLN A 220 1.11 15.98 -19.19
CA GLN A 220 1.73 16.97 -20.09
C GLN A 220 0.72 18.02 -20.57
N ARG A 221 -0.52 17.60 -20.90
CA ARG A 221 -1.61 18.51 -21.25
C ARG A 221 -1.98 19.41 -20.06
N MET A 222 -2.07 18.86 -18.85
CA MET A 222 -2.33 19.63 -17.63
C MET A 222 -1.23 20.65 -17.37
N ALA A 223 0.05 20.28 -17.54
CA ALA A 223 1.18 21.19 -17.39
C ALA A 223 1.06 22.40 -18.33
N ARG A 224 0.71 22.14 -19.60
CA ARG A 224 0.47 23.18 -20.61
C ARG A 224 -0.69 24.08 -20.23
N MET A 225 -1.82 23.51 -19.82
CA MET A 225 -2.97 24.29 -19.38
C MET A 225 -2.66 25.12 -18.13
N PHE A 226 -1.89 24.58 -17.20
CA PHE A 226 -1.49 25.28 -15.99
C PHE A 226 -0.58 26.47 -16.31
N MET A 227 0.44 26.29 -17.14
CA MET A 227 1.28 27.38 -17.63
C MET A 227 0.46 28.44 -18.39
N GLY A 228 -0.55 28.00 -19.16
CA GLY A 228 -1.50 28.89 -19.82
C GLY A 228 -2.35 29.70 -18.83
N LYS A 229 -2.81 29.08 -17.74
CA LYS A 229 -3.49 29.78 -16.64
C LYS A 229 -2.59 30.83 -16.00
N ILE A 230 -1.34 30.47 -15.71
CA ILE A 230 -0.35 31.40 -15.12
C ILE A 230 -0.08 32.58 -16.06
N GLN A 231 0.03 32.33 -17.36
CA GLN A 231 0.14 33.40 -18.37
C GLN A 231 -1.05 34.37 -18.29
N GLN A 232 -2.27 33.85 -18.13
CA GLN A 232 -3.45 34.69 -17.98
C GLN A 232 -3.42 35.49 -16.65
N CYS A 233 -3.01 34.87 -15.54
CA CYS A 233 -2.86 35.57 -14.27
C CYS A 233 -1.90 36.77 -14.36
N ILE A 234 -0.79 36.63 -15.10
CA ILE A 234 0.16 37.74 -15.34
C ILE A 234 -0.53 38.91 -16.09
N ASN A 235 -1.50 38.62 -16.94
CA ASN A 235 -2.20 39.63 -17.75
C ASN A 235 -3.35 40.31 -17.00
N ASP A 236 -4.10 39.55 -16.19
CA ASP A 236 -5.38 39.96 -15.61
C ASP A 236 -5.24 40.87 -14.35
N ASP A 237 -4.04 41.07 -13.80
CA ASP A 237 -3.76 41.92 -12.61
C ASP A 237 -4.05 43.44 -12.78
N GLY A 238 -4.81 43.81 -13.80
CA GLY A 238 -5.51 45.08 -13.99
C GLY A 238 -6.60 45.39 -12.96
N GLY A 239 -7.20 44.40 -12.28
CA GLY A 239 -8.29 44.60 -11.33
C GLY A 239 -8.07 43.92 -9.97
N GLU A 240 -7.94 44.74 -8.92
CA GLU A 240 -7.93 44.41 -7.47
C GLU A 240 -7.21 43.11 -7.06
N GLY A 241 -5.95 43.27 -6.66
CA GLY A 241 -5.16 42.28 -5.93
C GLY A 241 -5.93 41.66 -4.75
N ALA A 242 -5.63 40.39 -4.50
CA ALA A 242 -6.29 39.46 -3.58
C ALA A 242 -7.65 38.88 -4.03
N GLN A 243 -8.39 39.47 -4.99
CA GLN A 243 -9.61 38.85 -5.55
C GLN A 243 -9.37 37.92 -6.75
N ALA A 244 -8.24 38.06 -7.47
CA ALA A 244 -7.88 37.20 -8.61
C ALA A 244 -7.83 35.69 -8.26
N PHE A 245 -7.72 35.38 -6.96
CA PHE A 245 -7.65 34.03 -6.43
C PHE A 245 -8.86 33.64 -5.56
N SER A 246 -9.93 34.47 -5.55
CA SER A 246 -11.11 34.25 -4.74
C SER A 246 -12.14 33.34 -5.44
N GLY A 247 -11.96 32.01 -5.29
CA GLY A 247 -12.93 31.02 -5.75
C GLY A 247 -12.29 29.70 -6.17
N VAL A 248 -13.00 28.58 -5.94
CA VAL A 248 -12.58 27.27 -6.46
C VAL A 248 -13.08 27.16 -7.89
N GLU A 249 -12.18 27.36 -8.86
CA GLU A 249 -12.48 27.22 -10.28
C GLU A 249 -12.66 25.74 -10.62
N ARG A 250 -13.92 25.28 -10.69
CA ARG A 250 -14.27 23.88 -11.01
C ARG A 250 -14.62 23.66 -12.49
N GLU A 251 -14.61 24.73 -13.30
CA GLU A 251 -15.01 24.68 -14.70
C GLU A 251 -13.82 24.79 -15.65
N MET A 252 -13.92 24.11 -16.79
CA MET A 252 -12.86 24.09 -17.80
C MET A 252 -12.76 25.44 -18.50
N ASN A 253 -11.57 26.04 -18.47
CA ASN A 253 -11.31 27.28 -19.19
C ASN A 253 -10.52 27.00 -20.48
N GLN A 254 -11.21 27.09 -21.62
CA GLN A 254 -10.62 26.84 -22.94
C GLN A 254 -9.53 27.85 -23.30
N GLN A 255 -9.53 29.04 -22.67
CA GLN A 255 -8.54 30.08 -22.93
C GLN A 255 -7.11 29.62 -22.58
N TYR A 256 -6.96 28.72 -21.60
CA TYR A 256 -5.66 28.22 -21.18
C TYR A 256 -4.92 27.46 -22.29
N TYR A 257 -5.63 26.89 -23.27
CA TYR A 257 -5.00 26.21 -24.41
C TYR A 257 -4.39 27.15 -25.45
N ILE A 258 -4.87 28.39 -25.49
CA ILE A 258 -4.41 29.39 -26.46
C ILE A 258 -3.09 30.01 -26.01
N ASN A 259 -2.86 30.03 -24.70
CA ASN A 259 -1.68 30.59 -24.07
C ASN A 259 -0.46 29.69 -24.30
N MET A 260 0.63 30.26 -24.85
CA MET A 260 1.82 29.53 -25.31
C MET A 260 3.05 29.72 -24.42
N LEU A 261 2.87 30.11 -23.15
CA LEU A 261 3.98 30.34 -22.22
C LEU A 261 4.87 29.09 -22.08
N MET A 262 4.28 27.89 -21.97
CA MET A 262 5.06 26.65 -21.83
C MET A 262 5.99 26.43 -23.02
N GLU A 263 5.49 26.60 -24.25
CA GLU A 263 6.25 26.42 -25.49
C GLU A 263 7.42 27.41 -25.59
N LYS A 264 7.21 28.67 -25.17
CA LYS A 264 8.26 29.69 -25.10
C LYS A 264 9.36 29.28 -24.11
N ILE A 265 8.98 28.83 -22.91
CA ILE A 265 9.94 28.39 -21.88
C ILE A 265 10.68 27.12 -22.32
N GLU A 266 10.00 26.15 -22.93
CA GLU A 266 10.64 24.97 -23.52
C GLU A 266 11.64 25.36 -24.63
N GLY A 267 11.30 26.37 -25.44
CA GLY A 267 12.18 26.93 -26.47
C GLY A 267 13.51 27.47 -25.93
N ILE A 268 13.53 27.90 -24.65
CA ILE A 268 14.71 28.35 -23.92
C ILE A 268 15.41 27.15 -23.24
N ALA A 269 14.66 26.35 -22.45
CA ALA A 269 15.19 25.26 -21.63
C ALA A 269 15.86 24.13 -22.42
N THR A 270 15.55 24.00 -23.71
CA THR A 270 16.13 22.98 -24.60
C THR A 270 17.45 23.41 -25.26
N LYS A 271 17.90 24.66 -25.08
CA LYS A 271 19.11 25.19 -25.72
C LYS A 271 20.32 25.11 -24.81
N THR A 272 21.44 24.63 -25.36
CA THR A 272 22.75 24.74 -24.73
C THR A 272 23.46 26.02 -25.19
N TYR A 273 24.40 26.51 -24.39
CA TYR A 273 25.31 27.60 -24.74
C TYR A 273 26.74 27.17 -24.40
N GLU A 274 27.65 27.20 -25.38
CA GLU A 274 29.04 26.73 -25.22
C GLU A 274 29.18 25.28 -24.69
N GLY A 275 28.15 24.45 -24.89
CA GLY A 275 28.09 23.07 -24.38
C GLY A 275 27.42 22.95 -23.01
N GLU A 276 27.24 24.06 -22.29
CA GLU A 276 26.66 24.10 -20.95
C GLU A 276 25.13 24.11 -20.97
N SER A 277 24.56 23.45 -19.96
CA SER A 277 23.11 23.36 -19.75
C SER A 277 22.52 24.70 -19.30
N PRO A 278 21.25 25.00 -19.63
CA PRO A 278 20.59 26.24 -19.20
C PRO A 278 20.38 26.27 -17.69
N PHE A 279 21.13 27.11 -17.00
CA PHE A 279 20.90 27.52 -15.62
C PHE A 279 20.62 29.02 -15.57
N GLY A 280 19.77 29.45 -14.64
CA GLY A 280 19.45 30.86 -14.45
C GLY A 280 18.02 31.09 -13.98
N CYS A 281 17.68 32.35 -13.72
CA CYS A 281 16.37 32.73 -13.20
C CYS A 281 15.73 33.90 -13.97
N MET A 282 14.42 33.81 -14.12
CA MET A 282 13.57 34.82 -14.76
C MET A 282 12.39 35.13 -13.85
N LEU A 283 12.05 36.41 -13.72
CA LEU A 283 10.82 36.87 -13.05
C LEU A 283 9.84 37.36 -14.11
N LEU A 284 8.64 36.79 -14.05
CA LEU A 284 7.49 37.16 -14.85
C LEU A 284 6.61 38.10 -14.00
N MET A 285 6.50 39.34 -14.45
CA MET A 285 5.74 40.42 -13.80
C MET A 285 4.74 41.00 -14.78
N SER A 286 3.58 41.42 -14.29
CA SER A 286 2.62 42.11 -15.13
C SER A 286 3.17 43.47 -15.57
N PRO A 287 2.89 43.92 -16.81
CA PRO A 287 3.29 45.25 -17.26
C PRO A 287 2.75 46.37 -16.35
N LYS A 288 1.56 46.15 -15.77
CA LYS A 288 0.97 47.07 -14.79
C LYS A 288 1.81 47.17 -13.52
N LEU A 289 2.26 46.05 -12.95
CA LEU A 289 3.11 46.06 -11.75
C LEU A 289 4.42 46.80 -11.99
N LEU A 290 5.06 46.55 -13.14
CA LEU A 290 6.30 47.23 -13.54
C LEU A 290 6.12 48.74 -13.70
N ASN A 291 4.94 49.19 -14.14
CA ASN A 291 4.61 50.61 -14.32
C ASN A 291 4.16 51.30 -13.02
N ASP A 292 3.33 50.63 -12.20
CA ASP A 292 2.70 51.21 -11.01
C ASP A 292 3.69 51.30 -9.83
N ARG A 293 4.66 50.38 -9.73
CA ARG A 293 5.64 50.33 -8.64
C ARG A 293 6.99 50.90 -9.09
N THR A 294 7.07 52.22 -9.17
CA THR A 294 8.32 52.92 -9.53
C THR A 294 9.46 52.50 -8.60
N GLY A 295 10.56 52.00 -9.17
CA GLY A 295 11.74 51.56 -8.41
C GLY A 295 11.70 50.11 -7.92
N LEU A 296 10.63 49.35 -8.18
CA LEU A 296 10.55 47.92 -7.85
C LEU A 296 11.70 47.12 -8.48
N VAL A 297 12.06 47.46 -9.72
CA VAL A 297 13.17 46.85 -10.44
C VAL A 297 14.28 47.87 -10.65
N LYS A 298 15.46 47.56 -10.15
CA LYS A 298 16.69 48.28 -10.42
C LYS A 298 17.46 47.55 -11.50
N TYR A 299 17.30 48.00 -12.75
CA TYR A 299 17.96 47.40 -13.89
C TYR A 299 19.48 47.58 -13.82
N ALA A 300 20.21 46.48 -13.82
CA ALA A 300 21.64 46.46 -14.08
C ALA A 300 21.89 46.64 -15.59
N ILE A 301 21.05 46.01 -16.41
CA ILE A 301 21.03 46.14 -17.87
C ILE A 301 19.58 46.25 -18.30
N GLN A 302 19.18 47.37 -18.91
CA GLN A 302 17.87 47.53 -19.52
C GLN A 302 18.01 47.47 -21.05
N PHE A 303 17.16 46.71 -21.72
CA PHE A 303 17.23 46.59 -23.18
C PHE A 303 16.56 47.79 -23.87
N GLU A 304 17.13 48.23 -24.99
CA GLU A 304 16.65 49.41 -25.72
C GLU A 304 15.32 49.17 -26.45
N GLY A 305 14.40 50.13 -26.29
CA GLY A 305 13.12 50.23 -27.01
C GLY A 305 11.92 49.68 -26.25
N GLU A 306 10.72 50.12 -26.60
CA GLU A 306 9.43 49.63 -26.06
C GLU A 306 9.18 48.13 -26.35
N ASN A 307 10.06 47.46 -27.09
CA ASN A 307 9.88 46.10 -27.59
C ASN A 307 10.71 45.02 -26.88
N GLY A 308 11.66 45.38 -26.02
CA GLY A 308 12.51 44.42 -25.29
C GLY A 308 13.10 43.29 -26.17
N ILE A 309 13.29 42.10 -25.58
CA ILE A 309 13.59 40.86 -26.33
C ILE A 309 12.38 39.95 -26.27
N SER A 310 11.81 39.58 -27.42
CA SER A 310 10.71 38.61 -27.49
C SER A 310 11.07 37.29 -26.81
N LEU A 311 10.14 36.77 -25.99
CA LEU A 311 10.26 35.44 -25.36
C LEU A 311 10.37 34.29 -26.37
N ASP A 312 10.03 34.51 -27.64
CA ASP A 312 10.22 33.54 -28.72
C ASP A 312 11.70 33.40 -29.14
N ASP A 313 12.56 34.39 -28.85
CA ASP A 313 14.00 34.32 -29.13
C ASP A 313 14.76 33.55 -28.06
N GLY A 314 14.43 32.26 -27.92
CA GLY A 314 15.05 31.40 -26.92
C GLY A 314 16.57 31.31 -27.05
N ARG A 315 17.16 31.58 -28.23
CA ARG A 315 18.62 31.56 -28.41
C ARG A 315 19.28 32.77 -27.76
N ARG A 316 18.74 33.97 -27.92
CA ARG A 316 19.27 35.16 -27.22
C ARG A 316 19.06 35.04 -25.73
N ILE A 317 17.86 34.65 -25.31
CA ILE A 317 17.50 34.52 -23.89
C ILE A 317 18.40 33.51 -23.18
N ARG A 318 18.67 32.37 -23.82
CA ARG A 318 19.62 31.39 -23.29
C ARG A 318 20.97 32.00 -22.94
N LYS A 319 21.52 32.88 -23.79
CA LYS A 319 22.80 33.56 -23.51
C LYS A 319 22.71 34.48 -22.29
N LEU A 320 21.58 35.16 -22.14
CA LEU A 320 21.37 36.12 -21.06
C LEU A 320 21.18 35.46 -19.70
N LEU A 321 20.69 34.21 -19.67
CA LEU A 321 20.56 33.43 -18.43
C LEU A 321 21.91 33.26 -17.70
N GLU A 322 23.03 33.21 -18.43
CA GLU A 322 24.39 33.13 -17.85
C GLU A 322 24.75 34.33 -16.95
N MET A 323 24.01 35.45 -17.10
CA MET A 323 24.23 36.66 -16.32
C MET A 323 23.32 36.77 -15.10
N THR A 324 22.40 35.82 -14.92
CA THR A 324 21.45 35.82 -13.79
C THR A 324 22.06 35.12 -12.58
N ASN A 325 21.64 35.52 -11.39
CA ASN A 325 22.13 34.94 -10.14
C ASN A 325 21.05 34.98 -9.07
N ASN A 326 20.57 33.80 -8.66
CA ASN A 326 19.54 33.67 -7.65
C ASN A 326 20.01 34.00 -6.22
N GLU A 327 21.30 33.86 -5.91
CA GLU A 327 21.85 34.21 -4.58
C GLU A 327 21.96 35.73 -4.38
N ASN A 328 22.11 36.47 -5.47
CA ASN A 328 22.26 37.92 -5.48
C ASN A 328 21.00 38.64 -6.01
N ASP A 329 19.85 37.95 -6.08
CA ASP A 329 18.57 38.49 -6.56
C ASP A 329 18.66 39.20 -7.93
N LEU A 330 19.48 38.68 -8.84
CA LEU A 330 19.68 39.25 -10.17
C LEU A 330 18.95 38.40 -11.22
N PHE A 331 17.84 38.92 -11.76
CA PHE A 331 16.90 38.16 -12.60
C PHE A 331 16.80 38.72 -14.02
N LEU A 332 16.41 37.88 -14.98
CA LEU A 332 15.77 38.37 -16.20
C LEU A 332 14.36 38.85 -15.86
N ILE A 333 14.07 40.11 -16.15
CA ILE A 333 12.77 40.73 -15.88
C ILE A 333 11.95 40.69 -17.15
N ALA A 334 10.81 40.02 -17.11
CA ALA A 334 9.98 39.75 -18.27
C ALA A 334 8.49 39.86 -17.93
N ASP A 335 7.67 40.01 -18.96
CA ASP A 335 6.24 39.71 -18.90
C ASP A 335 5.94 38.45 -19.73
N GLU A 336 4.71 38.24 -20.18
CA GLU A 336 4.29 37.11 -21.01
C GLU A 336 4.72 37.17 -22.50
N HIS A 337 5.27 38.31 -22.94
CA HIS A 337 5.65 38.59 -24.32
C HIS A 337 7.15 38.86 -24.50
N ILE A 338 7.75 39.68 -23.64
CA ILE A 338 9.08 40.27 -23.82
C ILE A 338 9.90 40.24 -22.52
N ILE A 339 11.22 40.32 -22.67
CA ILE A 339 12.18 40.57 -21.59
C ILE A 339 12.61 42.03 -21.65
N TYR A 340 12.46 42.73 -20.53
CA TYR A 340 12.81 44.15 -20.35
C TYR A 340 14.30 44.37 -20.07
N GLY A 341 14.92 43.44 -19.35
CA GLY A 341 16.32 43.57 -18.94
C GLY A 341 16.74 42.56 -17.89
N ILE A 342 17.91 42.81 -17.30
CA ILE A 342 18.45 42.13 -16.13
C ILE A 342 18.46 43.12 -14.96
N GLY A 343 17.84 42.77 -13.84
CA GLY A 343 17.67 43.68 -12.72
C GLY A 343 17.55 43.02 -11.36
N GLU A 344 17.85 43.81 -10.33
CA GLU A 344 17.61 43.51 -8.92
C GLU A 344 16.19 43.94 -8.54
N VAL A 345 15.51 43.17 -7.68
CA VAL A 345 14.15 43.48 -7.20
C VAL A 345 14.19 44.01 -5.78
N ASP A 346 13.54 45.15 -5.56
CA ASP A 346 13.26 45.64 -4.20
C ASP A 346 11.95 45.03 -3.70
N TRP A 347 12.07 43.88 -3.03
CA TRP A 347 10.92 43.13 -2.49
C TRP A 347 10.06 43.94 -1.50
N SER A 348 10.60 45.00 -0.89
CA SER A 348 9.82 45.86 0.01
C SER A 348 8.71 46.63 -0.72
N LEU A 349 8.87 46.83 -2.04
CA LEU A 349 7.91 47.54 -2.89
C LEU A 349 6.87 46.62 -3.52
N LEU A 350 6.99 45.30 -3.36
CA LEU A 350 6.04 44.32 -3.90
C LEU A 350 4.68 44.39 -3.19
N GLY A 351 4.66 44.69 -1.90
CA GLY A 351 3.42 44.81 -1.13
C GLY A 351 2.64 43.49 -1.04
N THR A 352 1.38 43.51 -1.49
CA THR A 352 0.49 42.32 -1.52
C THR A 352 0.44 41.63 -2.87
N ASP A 353 1.13 42.19 -3.87
CA ASP A 353 1.23 41.62 -5.20
C ASP A 353 2.05 40.32 -5.16
N SER A 354 1.84 39.45 -6.13
CA SER A 354 2.61 38.21 -6.27
C SER A 354 3.25 38.16 -7.65
N VAL A 355 4.44 37.57 -7.75
CA VAL A 355 5.17 37.45 -9.01
C VAL A 355 5.56 36.01 -9.26
N PHE A 356 5.65 35.62 -10.53
CA PHE A 356 6.05 34.27 -10.90
C PHE A 356 7.53 34.24 -11.22
N LYS A 357 8.23 33.23 -10.72
CA LYS A 357 9.65 33.00 -10.99
C LYS A 357 9.82 31.71 -11.76
N LEU A 358 10.58 31.75 -12.85
CA LEU A 358 11.09 30.59 -13.54
C LEU A 358 12.56 30.37 -13.17
N GLU A 359 12.88 29.18 -12.68
CA GLU A 359 14.23 28.76 -12.34
C GLU A 359 14.65 27.61 -13.28
N PHE A 360 15.59 27.89 -14.19
CA PHE A 360 16.15 26.89 -15.10
C PHE A 360 17.21 26.05 -14.36
N LYS A 361 17.05 24.73 -14.40
CA LYS A 361 17.82 23.75 -13.63
C LYS A 361 18.62 22.78 -14.50
N GLY A 362 18.86 23.17 -15.75
CA GLY A 362 19.58 22.40 -16.75
C GLY A 362 18.73 22.03 -17.96
N LEU A 363 19.28 21.16 -18.81
CA LEU A 363 18.67 20.85 -20.10
C LEU A 363 17.27 20.25 -19.94
N SER A 364 16.27 20.91 -20.53
CA SER A 364 14.85 20.55 -20.45
C SER A 364 14.31 20.43 -19.02
N ARG A 365 14.88 21.21 -18.08
CA ARG A 365 14.48 21.21 -16.66
C ARG A 365 14.29 22.63 -16.14
N TYR A 366 13.12 22.92 -15.58
CA TYR A 366 12.83 24.21 -14.95
C TYR A 366 11.73 24.08 -13.89
N ASP A 367 11.73 25.00 -12.92
CA ASP A 367 10.70 25.14 -11.91
C ASP A 367 9.98 26.49 -12.06
N LEU A 368 8.66 26.47 -11.94
CA LEU A 368 7.80 27.63 -11.77
C LEU A 368 7.48 27.80 -10.28
N MET A 369 7.76 29.00 -9.77
CA MET A 369 7.53 29.38 -8.37
C MET A 369 6.61 30.61 -8.30
N LEU A 370 5.87 30.74 -7.21
CA LEU A 370 5.18 31.95 -6.79
C LEU A 370 6.00 32.66 -5.71
N ILE A 371 6.33 33.93 -5.94
CA ILE A 371 6.96 34.79 -4.94
C ILE A 371 5.91 35.75 -4.38
N ARG A 372 5.83 35.82 -3.05
CA ARG A 372 4.90 36.68 -2.33
C ARG A 372 5.48 37.15 -1.00
N MET A 373 4.95 38.24 -0.47
CA MET A 373 5.27 38.68 0.89
C MET A 373 4.30 38.03 1.89
N LYS A 374 4.83 37.53 3.01
CA LYS A 374 4.04 37.03 4.14
C LYS A 374 4.41 37.82 5.40
N GLU A 375 3.39 38.27 6.12
CA GLU A 375 3.56 38.86 7.46
C GLU A 375 3.84 37.77 8.49
N GLU A 376 4.89 37.96 9.28
CA GLU A 376 5.17 37.13 10.47
C GLU A 376 4.36 37.63 11.67
N GLU A 377 4.22 36.78 12.71
CA GLU A 377 3.53 37.20 13.92
C GLU A 377 4.21 38.42 14.58
N PRO A 378 3.43 39.42 15.06
CA PRO A 378 4.01 40.61 15.64
C PRO A 378 4.72 40.30 16.97
N THR A 379 5.98 40.71 17.09
CA THR A 379 6.89 40.31 18.19
C THR A 379 6.83 41.22 19.42
N ASP A 380 6.36 42.46 19.29
CA ASP A 380 6.26 43.44 20.39
C ASP A 380 4.89 44.12 20.36
N LYS A 381 3.91 43.66 21.13
CA LYS A 381 2.55 44.21 21.16
C LYS A 381 2.37 45.09 22.41
N ARG A 382 2.28 46.41 22.24
CA ARG A 382 2.12 47.35 23.36
C ARG A 382 1.08 48.43 23.12
N VAL A 383 0.45 48.88 24.20
CA VAL A 383 -0.52 49.98 24.19
C VAL A 383 0.07 51.16 24.95
N GLU A 384 0.34 52.24 24.24
CA GLU A 384 0.70 53.52 24.84
C GLU A 384 -0.59 54.34 25.04
N SER A 385 -0.79 54.89 26.23
CA SER A 385 -1.93 55.75 26.53
C SER A 385 -1.43 57.18 26.71
N ASP A 386 -1.97 58.10 25.92
CA ASP A 386 -1.84 59.55 26.07
C ASP A 386 -3.21 60.12 26.51
N GLU A 387 -3.25 61.31 27.09
CA GLU A 387 -4.40 61.86 27.85
C GLU A 387 -5.74 61.80 27.09
N ASP A 388 -5.73 61.74 25.75
CA ASP A 388 -6.92 61.59 24.89
C ASP A 388 -6.92 60.38 23.94
N LYS A 389 -5.87 59.54 23.89
CA LYS A 389 -5.77 58.43 22.90
C LYS A 389 -5.01 57.20 23.44
N LYS A 390 -5.48 56.01 23.07
CA LYS A 390 -4.72 54.75 23.21
C LYS A 390 -4.17 54.34 21.86
N ILE A 391 -2.84 54.20 21.75
CA ILE A 391 -2.12 53.80 20.53
C ILE A 391 -1.61 52.38 20.72
N PHE A 392 -2.06 51.46 19.87
CA PHE A 392 -1.53 50.11 19.78
C PHE A 392 -0.33 50.10 18.83
N LYS A 393 0.86 49.75 19.31
CA LYS A 393 2.08 49.62 18.51
C LYS A 393 2.49 48.16 18.42
N MET A 394 2.87 47.74 17.22
CA MET A 394 3.51 46.45 17.01
C MET A 394 4.56 46.47 15.90
N THR A 395 5.52 45.56 16.01
CA THR A 395 6.54 45.30 14.98
C THR A 395 6.19 44.00 14.26
N THR A 396 5.99 44.10 12.94
CA THR A 396 5.70 42.97 12.05
C THR A 396 6.86 42.81 11.09
N ASN A 397 7.44 41.62 11.01
CA ASN A 397 8.42 41.31 9.96
C ASN A 397 7.68 40.83 8.71
N LEU A 398 8.20 41.17 7.54
CA LEU A 398 7.74 40.63 6.26
C LEU A 398 8.79 39.64 5.76
N CYS A 399 8.38 38.41 5.45
CA CYS A 399 9.24 37.41 4.84
C CYS A 399 8.84 37.17 3.38
N ILE A 400 9.85 36.95 2.53
CA ILE A 400 9.65 36.57 1.13
C ILE A 400 9.44 35.07 1.10
N VAL A 401 8.28 34.63 0.62
CA VAL A 401 7.95 33.22 0.46
C VAL A 401 8.03 32.86 -1.01
N SER A 402 8.71 31.75 -1.30
CA SER A 402 8.88 31.21 -2.65
C SER A 402 8.24 29.83 -2.74
N ASP A 403 7.01 29.77 -3.23
CA ASP A 403 6.23 28.54 -3.31
C ASP A 403 6.40 27.83 -4.66
N LYS A 404 6.85 26.57 -4.68
CA LYS A 404 6.97 25.81 -5.94
C LYS A 404 5.60 25.39 -6.43
N LEU A 405 5.24 25.83 -7.64
CA LEU A 405 3.94 25.51 -8.25
C LEU A 405 4.02 24.28 -9.16
N LEU A 406 5.06 24.22 -9.99
CA LEU A 406 5.24 23.20 -11.02
C LEU A 406 6.72 23.07 -11.36
N GLY A 407 7.27 21.87 -11.30
CA GLY A 407 8.52 21.50 -11.97
C GLY A 407 8.23 20.83 -13.31
N VAL A 408 9.11 21.01 -14.28
CA VAL A 408 9.03 20.30 -15.57
C VAL A 408 10.38 19.69 -15.89
N SER A 409 10.42 18.38 -16.11
CA SER A 409 11.62 17.62 -16.47
C SER A 409 11.34 16.78 -17.70
N PHE A 410 12.00 17.12 -18.82
CA PHE A 410 11.77 16.48 -20.12
C PHE A 410 10.28 16.42 -20.48
N LYS A 411 9.58 17.56 -20.32
CA LYS A 411 8.13 17.76 -20.52
C LYS A 411 7.22 17.12 -19.46
N ASN A 412 7.74 16.29 -18.57
CA ASN A 412 6.93 15.67 -17.53
C ASN A 412 6.79 16.64 -16.36
N PRO A 413 5.56 16.92 -15.91
CA PRO A 413 5.35 17.78 -14.75
C PRO A 413 5.65 17.03 -13.46
N GLU A 414 6.14 17.79 -12.48
CA GLU A 414 6.43 17.34 -11.13
C GLU A 414 5.86 18.40 -10.17
N ILE A 415 5.28 17.97 -9.06
CA ILE A 415 4.92 18.88 -7.94
C ILE A 415 5.97 18.83 -6.82
N GLY A 416 7.08 18.14 -7.10
CA GLY A 416 8.12 17.77 -6.15
C GLY A 416 8.54 18.90 -5.21
N GLN A 417 8.61 18.52 -3.94
CA GLN A 417 8.83 19.36 -2.76
C GLN A 417 10.24 19.97 -2.69
N GLU A 418 10.47 20.79 -1.66
CA GLU A 418 11.80 21.17 -1.19
C GLU A 418 12.78 19.99 -1.21
N ARG A 419 14.06 20.28 -1.45
CA ARG A 419 15.17 19.30 -1.44
C ARG A 419 15.17 18.41 -0.18
N PHE A 420 14.57 18.88 0.92
CA PHE A 420 14.50 18.23 2.22
C PHE A 420 13.08 18.34 2.81
N ASP A 421 12.40 17.21 3.04
CA ASP A 421 11.08 17.17 3.70
C ASP A 421 11.24 17.19 5.23
N LEU A 422 10.96 18.35 5.81
CA LEU A 422 11.09 18.58 7.25
C LEU A 422 10.11 17.74 8.08
N ASP A 423 8.86 17.62 7.64
CA ASP A 423 7.85 16.92 8.43
C ASP A 423 8.11 15.42 8.41
N LEU A 424 8.55 14.90 7.26
CA LEU A 424 9.02 13.52 7.18
C LEU A 424 10.23 13.30 8.08
N PHE A 425 11.20 14.22 8.10
CA PHE A 425 12.33 14.15 9.02
C PHE A 425 11.89 14.13 10.49
N LYS A 426 11.02 15.06 10.91
CA LYS A 426 10.49 15.12 12.27
C LYS A 426 9.76 13.83 12.63
N ARG A 427 8.88 13.32 11.76
CA ARG A 427 8.15 12.07 11.97
C ARG A 427 9.08 10.87 12.12
N ILE A 428 10.02 10.67 11.19
CA ILE A 428 10.97 9.55 11.24
C ILE A 428 11.82 9.64 12.50
N THR A 429 12.32 10.82 12.83
CA THR A 429 13.17 11.05 14.01
C THR A 429 12.40 10.77 15.30
N LEU A 430 11.19 11.30 15.45
CA LEU A 430 10.33 11.06 16.62
C LEU A 430 9.88 9.60 16.73
N ALA A 431 9.65 8.90 15.62
CA ALA A 431 9.32 7.47 15.62
C ALA A 431 10.53 6.58 15.96
N THR A 432 11.74 7.05 15.65
CA THR A 432 12.98 6.29 15.85
C THR A 432 13.52 6.42 17.28
N PHE A 433 13.46 7.63 17.87
CA PHE A 433 14.02 7.91 19.19
C PHE A 433 12.93 7.99 20.26
N LYS A 434 13.09 7.26 21.37
CA LYS A 434 12.02 7.08 22.39
C LYS A 434 11.87 8.25 23.37
N ASP A 435 12.94 9.02 23.61
CA ASP A 435 12.90 10.19 24.48
C ASP A 435 12.61 11.46 23.66
N THR A 436 11.34 11.87 23.69
CA THR A 436 10.85 13.01 22.90
C THR A 436 10.91 14.34 23.66
N THR A 437 11.22 14.32 24.97
CA THR A 437 11.16 15.53 25.82
C THR A 437 12.30 16.52 25.57
N VAL A 438 13.50 16.05 25.20
CA VAL A 438 14.69 16.88 24.89
C VAL A 438 14.86 17.11 23.38
N LEU A 439 14.14 16.34 22.56
CA LEU A 439 14.34 16.27 21.11
C LEU A 439 13.76 17.49 20.37
N GLY A 440 12.75 18.17 20.93
CA GLY A 440 12.04 19.30 20.30
C GLY A 440 12.96 20.44 19.85
N GLU A 441 13.72 21.05 20.75
CA GLU A 441 14.62 22.17 20.41
C GLU A 441 15.84 21.74 19.57
N ASN A 442 16.27 20.48 19.70
CA ASN A 442 17.41 19.96 18.96
C ASN A 442 17.05 19.53 17.54
N LEU A 443 15.78 19.20 17.27
CA LEU A 443 15.27 18.91 15.92
C LEU A 443 15.49 20.08 14.98
N ASP A 444 15.21 21.32 15.41
CA ASP A 444 15.42 22.51 14.58
C ASP A 444 16.91 22.75 14.26
N LYS A 445 17.81 22.35 15.17
CA LYS A 445 19.27 22.44 14.94
C LYS A 445 19.74 21.36 13.96
N LEU A 446 19.25 20.13 14.09
CA LEU A 446 19.52 19.03 13.16
C LEU A 446 18.94 19.32 11.77
N GLU A 447 17.74 19.89 11.70
CA GLU A 447 17.13 20.39 10.47
C GLU A 447 18.05 21.40 9.79
N LYS A 448 18.46 22.46 10.51
CA LYS A 448 19.34 23.49 9.96
C LYS A 448 20.64 22.88 9.45
N MET A 449 21.17 21.89 10.17
CA MET A 449 22.37 21.18 9.78
C MET A 449 22.21 20.44 8.46
N ILE A 450 21.12 19.67 8.30
CA ILE A 450 20.82 18.95 7.05
C ILE A 450 20.58 19.93 5.91
N LYS A 451 19.80 21.00 6.14
CA LYS A 451 19.54 22.05 5.14
C LYS A 451 20.83 22.69 4.63
N GLU A 452 21.76 23.07 5.52
CA GLU A 452 23.05 23.62 5.10
C GLU A 452 23.92 22.59 4.37
N ALA A 453 23.84 21.31 4.74
CA ALA A 453 24.55 20.25 4.05
C ALA A 453 24.07 20.05 2.59
N THR A 454 22.81 20.38 2.27
CA THR A 454 22.28 20.35 0.88
C THR A 454 22.90 21.40 -0.06
N LYS A 455 23.63 22.39 0.48
CA LYS A 455 24.34 23.41 -0.32
C LYS A 455 25.69 22.93 -0.87
N GLN A 456 26.09 21.70 -0.53
CA GLN A 456 27.30 21.08 -1.06
C GLN A 456 27.04 20.55 -2.49
N GLN A 457 28.00 20.74 -3.39
CA GLN A 457 27.93 20.27 -4.78
C GLN A 457 28.22 18.77 -4.90
N SER A 458 29.02 18.22 -3.98
CA SER A 458 29.26 16.79 -3.84
C SER A 458 28.25 16.15 -2.87
N GLY A 459 27.75 14.96 -3.18
CA GLY A 459 26.85 14.26 -2.24
C GLY A 459 27.50 14.00 -0.87
N THR A 460 26.71 14.05 0.21
CA THR A 460 27.17 13.88 1.60
C THR A 460 26.14 13.12 2.43
N MET A 461 26.43 12.84 3.71
CA MET A 461 25.51 12.16 4.64
C MET A 461 25.59 12.77 6.04
N VAL A 462 24.47 12.81 6.75
CA VAL A 462 24.40 13.14 8.17
C VAL A 462 23.82 11.96 8.92
N VAL A 463 24.58 11.37 9.83
CA VAL A 463 24.18 10.25 10.69
C VAL A 463 23.80 10.80 12.06
N ILE A 464 22.66 10.38 12.59
CA ILE A 464 22.11 10.82 13.87
C ILE A 464 21.81 9.58 14.71
N THR A 465 22.41 9.48 15.90
CA THR A 465 22.14 8.42 16.88
C THR A 465 21.95 9.01 18.28
N GLU A 466 21.64 8.17 19.27
CA GLU A 466 21.68 8.59 20.66
C GLU A 466 23.13 8.97 21.08
N PRO A 467 23.31 9.86 22.10
CA PRO A 467 24.63 10.35 22.48
C PRO A 467 25.62 9.26 22.89
N ASP A 468 25.14 8.22 23.58
CA ASP A 468 25.97 7.08 24.00
C ASP A 468 26.39 6.23 22.79
N THR A 469 25.46 5.95 21.87
CA THR A 469 25.76 5.26 20.60
C THR A 469 26.78 6.03 19.78
N ALA A 470 26.65 7.36 19.67
CA ALA A 470 27.58 8.19 18.90
C ALA A 470 29.00 8.09 19.47
N LYS A 471 29.14 8.15 20.80
CA LYS A 471 30.43 8.01 21.48
C LYS A 471 31.08 6.65 21.23
N ASP A 472 30.31 5.56 21.31
CA ASP A 472 30.81 4.20 21.12
C ASP A 472 31.19 3.94 19.66
N GLU A 473 30.36 4.37 18.71
CA GLU A 473 30.62 4.19 17.28
C GLU A 473 31.81 5.02 16.80
N ILE A 474 31.98 6.27 17.26
CA ILE A 474 33.17 7.06 16.91
C ILE A 474 34.44 6.49 17.54
N ARG A 475 34.37 5.89 18.73
CA ARG A 475 35.51 5.18 19.31
C ARG A 475 35.92 3.99 18.45
N ARG A 476 34.95 3.23 17.93
CA ARG A 476 35.15 2.06 17.08
C ARG A 476 35.66 2.45 15.69
N LEU A 477 35.04 3.44 15.06
CA LEU A 477 35.35 3.96 13.72
C LEU A 477 36.49 4.98 13.70
N LYS A 478 37.25 5.10 14.78
CA LYS A 478 38.31 6.12 14.95
C LYS A 478 39.34 6.16 13.82
N LYS A 479 39.62 5.01 13.18
CA LYS A 479 40.57 4.93 12.06
C LYS A 479 39.92 5.22 10.69
N GLN A 480 38.60 5.26 10.66
CA GLN A 480 37.76 5.48 9.47
C GLN A 480 36.99 6.80 9.56
N SER A 481 37.44 7.72 10.40
CA SER A 481 36.84 9.04 10.60
C SER A 481 37.88 10.05 11.07
N THR A 482 37.49 11.32 11.11
CA THR A 482 38.20 12.36 11.86
C THR A 482 37.39 12.70 13.11
N PRO A 483 37.69 12.10 14.28
CA PRO A 483 37.01 12.43 15.53
C PRO A 483 37.30 13.88 15.93
N ILE A 484 36.27 14.58 16.38
CA ILE A 484 36.38 15.93 16.92
C ILE A 484 35.96 15.94 18.39
N LEU A 485 36.25 17.04 19.08
CA LEU A 485 35.61 17.29 20.37
C LEU A 485 34.11 17.47 20.11
N LYS A 486 33.26 16.83 20.92
CA LYS A 486 31.80 16.97 20.88
C LYS A 486 31.44 18.46 20.83
N THR A 487 30.90 18.91 19.70
CA THR A 487 30.69 20.34 19.42
C THR A 487 29.39 20.55 18.65
N GLN A 488 28.60 21.56 19.01
CA GLN A 488 27.53 22.07 18.15
C GLN A 488 28.15 22.86 17.01
N LEU A 489 27.97 22.38 15.78
CA LEU A 489 28.54 23.02 14.61
C LEU A 489 27.80 24.31 14.29
N ASN A 490 28.56 25.36 13.94
CA ASN A 490 27.98 26.55 13.35
C ASN A 490 27.49 26.21 11.93
N PRO A 491 26.21 26.47 11.59
CA PRO A 491 25.65 26.18 10.28
C PRO A 491 26.50 26.69 9.09
N MET A 492 27.13 27.85 9.24
CA MET A 492 27.98 28.46 8.20
C MET A 492 29.19 27.60 7.77
N PHE A 493 29.68 26.74 8.65
CA PHE A 493 30.83 25.87 8.37
C PHE A 493 30.43 24.51 7.80
N ILE A 494 29.16 24.13 7.85
CA ILE A 494 28.70 22.80 7.45
C ILE A 494 29.04 22.50 6.00
N LYS A 495 28.76 23.42 5.07
CA LYS A 495 29.13 23.27 3.64
C LYS A 495 30.63 22.97 3.44
N HIS A 496 31.49 23.53 4.29
CA HIS A 496 32.94 23.30 4.21
C HIS A 496 33.34 21.95 4.80
N LEU A 497 32.70 21.55 5.90
CA LEU A 497 32.95 20.27 6.56
C LEU A 497 32.48 19.09 5.71
N THR A 498 31.33 19.22 5.04
CA THR A 498 30.78 18.19 4.15
C THR A 498 31.50 18.08 2.81
N ALA A 499 32.50 18.93 2.54
CA ALA A 499 33.42 18.77 1.40
C ALA A 499 34.36 17.57 1.56
N ILE A 500 34.53 17.08 2.79
CA ILE A 500 35.29 15.86 3.08
C ILE A 500 34.37 14.67 2.79
N ASP A 501 34.86 13.71 2.01
CA ASP A 501 34.14 12.48 1.71
C ASP A 501 33.79 11.69 2.98
N GLY A 502 32.57 11.15 3.02
CA GLY A 502 32.03 10.41 4.16
C GLY A 502 30.86 11.14 4.81
N ALA A 503 30.53 10.73 6.03
CA ALA A 503 29.39 11.27 6.78
C ALA A 503 29.82 12.25 7.88
N LEU A 504 28.92 13.18 8.19
CA LEU A 504 28.90 13.89 9.47
C LEU A 504 28.22 13.00 10.51
N TYR A 505 28.84 12.79 11.66
CA TYR A 505 28.28 11.93 12.71
C TYR A 505 27.84 12.76 13.91
N CYS A 506 26.53 12.76 14.15
CA CYS A 506 25.86 13.59 15.14
C CYS A 506 25.06 12.78 16.14
N ASP A 507 24.75 13.40 17.29
CA ASP A 507 23.81 12.88 18.27
C ASP A 507 22.45 13.61 18.23
N THR A 508 21.45 13.06 18.92
CA THR A 508 20.12 13.67 19.10
C THR A 508 20.14 15.01 19.84
N ASP A 509 21.24 15.36 20.50
CA ASP A 509 21.48 16.66 21.14
C ASP A 509 22.07 17.70 20.15
N ALA A 510 22.08 17.39 18.85
CA ALA A 510 22.65 18.18 17.77
C ALA A 510 24.16 18.45 17.88
N ASN A 511 24.92 17.59 18.56
CA ASN A 511 26.38 17.69 18.62
C ASN A 511 27.02 16.78 17.57
N CYS A 512 28.03 17.30 16.89
CA CYS A 512 28.88 16.51 16.01
C CYS A 512 30.03 15.87 16.81
N HIS A 513 30.29 14.59 16.54
CA HIS A 513 31.34 13.77 17.15
C HIS A 513 32.49 13.47 16.18
N ALA A 514 32.22 13.43 14.87
CA ALA A 514 33.24 13.21 13.85
C ALA A 514 32.82 13.71 12.47
N ILE A 515 33.82 14.02 11.64
CA ILE A 515 33.67 14.40 10.22
C ILE A 515 34.33 13.35 9.32
N GLY A 516 33.83 13.22 8.09
CA GLY A 516 34.38 12.28 7.10
C GLY A 516 34.29 10.81 7.53
N VAL A 517 33.20 10.42 8.19
CA VAL A 517 33.03 9.05 8.69
C VAL A 517 32.70 8.11 7.54
N ILE A 518 33.54 7.09 7.36
CA ILE A 518 33.27 6.00 6.44
C ILE A 518 32.44 4.95 7.19
N LEU A 519 31.16 4.87 6.85
CA LEU A 519 30.23 3.91 7.45
C LEU A 519 30.56 2.49 7.00
N ASP A 520 30.60 1.57 7.95
CA ASP A 520 30.79 0.15 7.71
C ASP A 520 29.47 -0.62 7.74
N GLY A 521 29.51 -1.90 7.41
CA GLY A 521 28.33 -2.76 7.41
C GLY A 521 28.58 -4.03 6.60
N LEU A 522 27.92 -5.11 6.98
CA LEU A 522 28.08 -6.38 6.28
C LEU A 522 27.31 -6.35 4.97
N SER A 523 27.96 -6.74 3.88
CA SER A 523 27.25 -7.01 2.63
C SER A 523 26.48 -8.32 2.80
N GLN A 524 25.16 -8.25 2.78
CA GLN A 524 24.31 -9.43 2.77
C GLN A 524 23.64 -9.54 1.40
N GLU A 525 23.34 -10.77 0.97
CA GLU A 525 22.82 -11.06 -0.38
C GLU A 525 21.51 -10.33 -0.71
N HIS A 526 20.72 -9.98 0.30
CA HIS A 526 19.45 -9.25 0.18
C HIS A 526 19.58 -7.75 0.50
N LEU A 527 20.81 -7.24 0.70
CA LEU A 527 21.09 -5.88 1.15
C LEU A 527 21.88 -5.11 0.10
N GLY A 528 21.17 -4.25 -0.63
CA GLY A 528 21.74 -3.32 -1.59
C GLY A 528 20.90 -3.22 -2.86
N ASP A 529 20.92 -2.05 -3.49
CA ASP A 529 20.22 -1.76 -4.73
C ASP A 529 21.25 -1.24 -5.76
N ALA A 530 21.42 -2.00 -6.85
CA ALA A 530 22.35 -1.66 -7.93
C ALA A 530 21.92 -0.42 -8.72
N SER A 531 20.64 -0.03 -8.64
CA SER A 531 20.13 1.21 -9.23
C SER A 531 20.46 2.45 -8.38
N ARG A 532 20.90 2.25 -7.12
CA ARG A 532 21.25 3.32 -6.17
C ARG A 532 22.75 3.47 -5.99
N GLY A 533 23.17 4.66 -5.56
CA GLY A 533 24.58 5.01 -5.40
C GLY A 533 25.28 4.34 -4.20
N ALA A 534 26.61 4.40 -4.18
CA ALA A 534 27.42 3.82 -3.11
C ALA A 534 27.08 4.36 -1.70
N ARG A 535 26.80 5.66 -1.57
CA ARG A 535 26.40 6.29 -0.29
C ARG A 535 25.11 5.68 0.25
N PHE A 536 24.11 5.52 -0.61
CA PHE A 536 22.83 4.87 -0.26
C PHE A 536 23.04 3.46 0.27
N ASN A 537 23.78 2.65 -0.48
CA ASN A 537 24.07 1.27 -0.11
C ASN A 537 24.89 1.16 1.19
N SER A 538 25.86 2.04 1.42
CA SER A 538 26.64 2.07 2.68
C SER A 538 25.78 2.48 3.88
N ALA A 539 24.93 3.48 3.71
CA ALA A 539 24.05 3.97 4.78
C ALA A 539 23.04 2.89 5.21
N TYR A 540 22.45 2.16 4.26
CA TYR A 540 21.50 1.09 4.54
C TYR A 540 22.16 -0.09 5.27
N LYS A 541 23.37 -0.50 4.85
CA LYS A 541 24.14 -1.55 5.54
C LYS A 541 24.50 -1.14 6.98
N TYR A 542 24.85 0.13 7.19
CA TYR A 542 25.17 0.65 8.52
C TYR A 542 23.93 0.71 9.42
N LEU A 543 22.78 1.14 8.88
CA LEU A 543 21.51 1.14 9.59
C LEU A 543 21.11 -0.28 10.06
N GLU A 544 21.18 -1.28 9.18
CA GLU A 544 20.89 -2.67 9.56
C GLU A 544 21.84 -3.20 10.64
N LYS A 545 23.12 -2.83 10.57
CA LYS A 545 24.08 -3.17 11.62
C LYS A 545 23.66 -2.57 12.98
N LEU A 546 23.31 -1.29 13.04
CA LEU A 546 22.84 -0.66 14.28
C LEU A 546 21.50 -1.22 14.78
N LYS A 547 20.60 -1.65 13.88
CA LYS A 547 19.37 -2.34 14.27
C LYS A 547 19.65 -3.65 15.01
N ILE A 548 20.63 -4.45 14.56
CA ILE A 548 21.06 -5.68 15.26
C ILE A 548 21.51 -5.35 16.69
N ASP A 549 22.25 -4.26 16.86
CA ASP A 549 22.72 -3.75 18.15
C ASP A 549 21.61 -3.04 18.96
N LYS A 550 20.38 -3.00 18.44
CA LYS A 550 19.21 -2.29 19.00
C LYS A 550 19.45 -0.81 19.26
N ALA A 551 20.33 -0.20 18.46
CA ALA A 551 20.66 1.22 18.54
C ALA A 551 19.83 2.01 17.51
N PRO A 552 18.98 2.96 17.94
CA PRO A 552 18.23 3.82 17.03
C PRO A 552 19.16 4.71 16.18
N CYS A 553 18.82 4.88 14.91
CA CYS A 553 19.62 5.63 13.96
C CYS A 553 18.75 6.25 12.86
N VAL A 554 19.01 7.51 12.53
CA VAL A 554 18.48 8.20 11.35
C VAL A 554 19.65 8.70 10.52
N ILE A 555 19.61 8.50 9.20
CA ILE A 555 20.65 8.97 8.28
C ILE A 555 19.99 9.77 7.17
N ALA A 556 20.40 11.03 7.03
CA ALA A 556 20.05 11.88 5.90
C ALA A 556 21.12 11.73 4.82
N ILE A 557 20.73 11.22 3.66
CA ILE A 557 21.59 10.98 2.51
C ILE A 557 21.32 12.10 1.51
N ILE A 558 22.34 12.89 1.23
CA ILE A 558 22.24 14.09 0.39
C ILE A 558 22.94 13.80 -0.94
N SER A 559 22.21 13.85 -2.04
CA SER A 559 22.74 13.68 -3.39
C SER A 559 23.38 14.97 -3.93
N GLU A 560 24.06 14.87 -5.08
CA GLU A 560 24.76 15.99 -5.74
C GLU A 560 23.80 17.09 -6.23
N ASP A 561 22.55 16.73 -6.55
CA ASP A 561 21.48 17.69 -6.86
C ASP A 561 20.80 18.28 -5.62
N GLY A 562 21.29 17.90 -4.42
CA GLY A 562 20.84 18.38 -3.12
C GLY A 562 19.62 17.67 -2.55
N MET A 563 19.06 16.66 -3.23
CA MET A 563 17.93 15.88 -2.70
C MET A 563 18.33 15.11 -1.45
N VAL A 564 17.41 15.03 -0.48
CA VAL A 564 17.62 14.33 0.79
C VAL A 564 16.74 13.08 0.87
N ASN A 565 17.37 11.91 0.88
CA ASN A 565 16.73 10.65 1.25
C ASN A 565 16.97 10.36 2.73
N LEU A 566 15.90 10.08 3.48
CA LEU A 566 15.97 9.74 4.90
C LEU A 566 15.88 8.23 5.06
N ILE A 567 16.79 7.66 5.85
CA ILE A 567 16.68 6.28 6.31
C ILE A 567 16.63 6.24 7.86
N PRO A 568 15.81 5.37 8.49
CA PRO A 568 14.93 4.38 7.88
C PRO A 568 13.85 5.01 7.00
N GLU A 569 13.57 4.37 5.86
CA GLU A 569 12.50 4.79 4.97
C GLU A 569 11.14 4.60 5.66
N PRO A 570 10.14 5.45 5.37
CA PRO A 570 8.80 5.24 5.89
C PRO A 570 8.30 3.86 5.44
N ILE A 571 7.76 3.10 6.39
CA ILE A 571 7.08 1.85 6.07
C ILE A 571 5.74 2.22 5.45
N THR A 572 5.50 1.74 4.23
CA THR A 572 4.30 2.02 3.46
C THR A 572 3.62 0.74 2.95
N GLU A 573 2.41 0.84 2.40
CA GLU A 573 1.72 -0.33 1.81
C GLU A 573 2.51 -0.93 0.65
N ARG A 574 3.19 -0.08 -0.12
CA ARG A 574 4.10 -0.50 -1.19
C ARG A 574 5.31 -1.24 -0.64
N THR A 575 5.95 -0.71 0.41
CA THR A 575 7.11 -1.36 1.04
C THR A 575 6.70 -2.72 1.62
N VAL A 576 5.53 -2.83 2.26
CA VAL A 576 4.99 -4.12 2.73
C VAL A 576 4.81 -5.09 1.56
N ARG A 577 4.16 -4.65 0.48
CA ARG A 577 3.97 -5.46 -0.73
C ARG A 577 5.30 -5.97 -1.29
N GLN A 578 6.31 -5.11 -1.33
CA GLN A 578 7.66 -5.46 -1.79
C GLN A 578 8.34 -6.49 -0.87
N ILE A 579 8.24 -6.32 0.46
CA ILE A 579 8.76 -7.30 1.44
C ILE A 579 8.10 -8.67 1.24
N VAL A 580 6.77 -8.71 1.09
CA VAL A 580 6.02 -9.96 0.90
C VAL A 580 6.41 -10.61 -0.41
N LYS A 581 6.56 -9.83 -1.50
CA LYS A 581 7.01 -10.33 -2.79
C LYS A 581 8.40 -10.98 -2.68
N GLU A 582 9.37 -10.27 -2.13
CA GLU A 582 10.74 -10.78 -1.93
C GLU A 582 10.73 -12.08 -1.10
N TYR A 583 9.85 -12.16 -0.11
CA TYR A 583 9.73 -13.34 0.72
C TYR A 583 9.10 -14.52 -0.04
N VAL A 584 8.04 -14.28 -0.82
CA VAL A 584 7.43 -15.29 -1.71
C VAL A 584 8.43 -15.79 -2.75
N ASP A 585 9.16 -14.89 -3.39
CA ASP A 585 10.18 -15.22 -4.39
C ASP A 585 11.29 -16.06 -3.74
N TYR A 586 11.76 -15.68 -2.55
CA TYR A 586 12.72 -16.48 -1.78
C TYR A 586 12.23 -17.90 -1.50
N ILE A 587 10.97 -18.08 -1.09
CA ILE A 587 10.38 -19.41 -0.85
C ILE A 587 10.35 -20.22 -2.14
N LYS A 588 9.95 -19.60 -3.27
CA LYS A 588 9.81 -20.29 -4.56
C LYS A 588 11.14 -20.66 -5.21
N GLU A 589 12.15 -19.83 -5.04
CA GLU A 589 13.48 -20.05 -5.63
C GLU A 589 14.34 -21.02 -4.82
N THR A 590 14.01 -21.23 -3.54
CA THR A 590 14.72 -22.15 -2.67
C THR A 590 14.17 -23.57 -2.79
N GLU A 591 15.03 -24.57 -2.91
CA GLU A 591 14.59 -25.98 -2.90
C GLU A 591 14.09 -26.40 -1.50
N LYS A 592 13.15 -27.36 -1.48
CA LYS A 592 12.60 -27.94 -0.24
C LYS A 592 13.72 -28.33 0.74
N GLY A 593 13.59 -27.84 1.98
CA GLY A 593 14.54 -28.12 3.07
C GLY A 593 15.86 -27.34 3.00
N LYS A 594 16.06 -26.48 1.99
CA LYS A 594 17.23 -25.58 1.90
C LYS A 594 16.94 -24.15 2.35
N THR A 595 15.71 -23.86 2.77
CA THR A 595 15.37 -22.58 3.41
C THR A 595 16.19 -22.41 4.69
N THR A 596 16.83 -21.27 4.86
CA THR A 596 17.63 -20.99 6.06
C THR A 596 16.73 -20.32 7.09
N GLU A 597 16.65 -20.90 8.30
CA GLU A 597 15.84 -20.36 9.41
C GLU A 597 16.15 -18.87 9.67
N ASN A 598 17.42 -18.46 9.56
CA ASN A 598 17.83 -17.07 9.69
C ASN A 598 17.24 -16.14 8.61
N LYS A 599 17.15 -16.60 7.34
CA LYS A 599 16.57 -15.80 6.24
C LYS A 599 15.05 -15.67 6.40
N VAL A 600 14.38 -16.77 6.75
CA VAL A 600 12.95 -16.78 7.05
C VAL A 600 12.63 -15.81 8.19
N LYS A 601 13.36 -15.92 9.30
CA LYS A 601 13.19 -15.04 10.46
C LYS A 601 13.42 -13.57 10.12
N ALA A 602 14.40 -13.26 9.27
CA ALA A 602 14.65 -11.88 8.83
C ALA A 602 13.45 -11.28 8.07
N TYR A 603 12.80 -12.05 7.19
CA TYR A 603 11.57 -11.59 6.52
C TYR A 603 10.39 -11.43 7.49
N GLU A 604 10.23 -12.37 8.43
CA GLU A 604 9.19 -12.30 9.45
C GLU A 604 9.36 -11.09 10.38
N GLU A 605 10.60 -10.77 10.77
CA GLU A 605 10.92 -9.58 11.54
C GLU A 605 10.64 -8.28 10.77
N ARG A 606 10.99 -8.22 9.47
CA ARG A 606 10.64 -7.08 8.59
C ARG A 606 9.13 -6.88 8.51
N LEU A 607 8.35 -7.95 8.33
CA LEU A 607 6.88 -7.90 8.30
C LEU A 607 6.30 -7.48 9.65
N GLN A 608 6.84 -8.00 10.76
CA GLN A 608 6.37 -7.66 12.09
C GLN A 608 6.66 -6.18 12.44
N GLN A 609 7.81 -5.65 12.03
CA GLN A 609 8.12 -4.22 12.13
C GLN A 609 7.10 -3.40 11.34
N ALA A 610 6.74 -3.86 10.14
CA ALA A 610 5.79 -3.16 9.31
C ALA A 610 4.36 -3.12 9.87
N ARG A 611 3.92 -4.18 10.57
CA ARG A 611 2.61 -4.21 11.27
C ARG A 611 2.44 -3.08 12.27
N GLY A 612 3.53 -2.56 12.85
CA GLY A 612 3.47 -1.44 13.79
C GLY A 612 3.18 -0.09 13.11
N ALA A 613 3.41 0.02 11.81
CA ALA A 613 3.32 1.27 11.06
C ALA A 613 2.16 1.31 10.05
N VAL A 614 1.83 0.17 9.42
CA VAL A 614 0.81 0.06 8.37
C VAL A 614 -0.02 -1.20 8.59
N GLU A 615 -1.32 -1.12 8.30
CA GLU A 615 -2.21 -2.28 8.30
C GLU A 615 -1.76 -3.28 7.21
N ILE A 616 -1.43 -4.50 7.60
CA ILE A 616 -1.05 -5.56 6.66
C ILE A 616 -2.30 -6.23 6.12
N ASP A 617 -2.42 -6.25 4.80
CA ASP A 617 -3.48 -6.93 4.07
C ASP A 617 -3.50 -8.44 4.38
N ASP A 618 -4.68 -9.00 4.63
CA ASP A 618 -4.88 -10.42 4.85
C ASP A 618 -4.44 -11.24 3.62
N ASP A 619 -4.59 -10.67 2.42
CA ASP A 619 -4.21 -11.32 1.17
C ASP A 619 -2.71 -11.64 1.09
N TYR A 620 -1.86 -10.78 1.67
CA TYR A 620 -0.42 -11.02 1.73
C TYR A 620 -0.07 -12.28 2.54
N LEU A 621 -0.79 -12.55 3.63
CA LEU A 621 -0.60 -13.78 4.40
C LEU A 621 -1.09 -15.00 3.62
N TYR A 622 -2.16 -14.87 2.84
CA TYR A 622 -2.60 -15.95 1.95
C TYR A 622 -1.58 -16.26 0.85
N HIS A 623 -0.91 -15.26 0.29
CA HIS A 623 0.19 -15.47 -0.66
C HIS A 623 1.37 -16.24 -0.06
N LEU A 624 1.74 -15.92 1.18
CA LEU A 624 2.77 -16.67 1.91
C LEU A 624 2.29 -18.11 2.21
N GLY A 625 1.03 -18.27 2.61
CA GLY A 625 0.41 -19.58 2.82
C GLY A 625 0.43 -20.46 1.56
N ASP A 626 0.12 -19.87 0.40
CA ASP A 626 0.19 -20.52 -0.92
C ASP A 626 1.63 -20.94 -1.25
N ALA A 627 2.61 -20.03 -1.10
CA ALA A 627 4.02 -20.30 -1.39
C ALA A 627 4.60 -21.42 -0.51
N TRP A 628 4.31 -21.39 0.80
CA TRP A 628 4.74 -22.45 1.72
C TRP A 628 4.06 -23.80 1.45
N PHE A 629 2.80 -23.78 1.00
CA PHE A 629 2.11 -25.00 0.60
C PHE A 629 2.77 -25.65 -0.61
N GLU A 630 3.11 -24.86 -1.64
CA GLU A 630 3.83 -25.32 -2.84
C GLU A 630 5.24 -25.81 -2.50
N HIS A 631 5.90 -25.18 -1.52
CA HIS A 631 7.19 -25.60 -0.99
C HIS A 631 7.09 -26.83 -0.04
N GLU A 632 5.89 -27.34 0.20
CA GLU A 632 5.60 -28.49 1.07
C GLU A 632 6.01 -28.30 2.54
N ASP A 633 6.04 -27.07 3.05
CA ASP A 633 6.07 -26.79 4.49
C ASP A 633 4.64 -26.46 4.96
N TYR A 634 3.92 -27.52 5.32
CA TYR A 634 2.50 -27.40 5.63
C TYR A 634 2.24 -26.72 6.98
N PHE A 635 3.20 -26.76 7.91
CA PHE A 635 3.07 -26.05 9.19
C PHE A 635 3.15 -24.55 8.99
N LYS A 636 4.15 -24.06 8.25
CA LYS A 636 4.23 -22.65 7.88
C LYS A 636 3.04 -22.23 7.03
N SER A 637 2.62 -23.06 6.07
CA SER A 637 1.44 -22.81 5.27
C SER A 637 0.17 -22.62 6.13
N ALA A 638 -0.08 -23.52 7.08
CA ALA A 638 -1.21 -23.43 8.01
C ALA A 638 -1.11 -22.19 8.92
N GLU A 639 0.09 -21.85 9.41
CA GLU A 639 0.34 -20.65 10.20
C GLU A 639 -0.11 -19.38 9.43
N TYR A 640 0.33 -19.24 8.18
CA TYR A 640 0.02 -18.08 7.36
C TYR A 640 -1.45 -18.00 6.94
N TYR A 641 -2.09 -19.12 6.54
CA TYR A 641 -3.54 -19.12 6.27
C TYR A 641 -4.35 -18.74 7.51
N HIS A 642 -4.01 -19.29 8.68
CA HIS A 642 -4.68 -18.96 9.94
C HIS A 642 -4.50 -17.49 10.31
N GLY A 643 -3.28 -16.96 10.11
CA GLY A 643 -2.99 -15.54 10.27
C GLY A 643 -3.87 -14.65 9.38
N GLY A 644 -3.99 -14.97 8.09
CA GLY A 644 -4.86 -14.23 7.17
C GLY A 644 -6.33 -14.31 7.56
N ILE A 645 -6.83 -15.49 7.94
CA ILE A 645 -8.21 -15.69 8.42
C ILE A 645 -8.51 -14.86 9.68
N LYS A 646 -7.55 -14.73 10.59
CA LYS A 646 -7.71 -13.91 11.80
C LYS A 646 -7.77 -12.41 11.52
N LEU A 647 -7.06 -11.94 10.50
CA LEU A 647 -7.08 -10.54 10.09
C LEU A 647 -8.30 -10.18 9.24
N SER A 648 -8.83 -11.15 8.49
CA SER A 648 -9.95 -10.92 7.59
C SER A 648 -11.28 -10.76 8.32
N ASN A 649 -12.03 -9.72 7.95
CA ASN A 649 -13.43 -9.57 8.36
C ASN A 649 -14.41 -10.28 7.41
N GLN A 650 -13.91 -10.94 6.35
CA GLN A 650 -14.74 -11.59 5.33
C GLN A 650 -14.82 -13.11 5.54
N LEU A 651 -15.94 -13.70 5.10
CA LEU A 651 -16.14 -15.14 5.05
C LEU A 651 -15.34 -15.72 3.87
N ASN A 652 -14.05 -15.99 4.09
CA ASN A 652 -13.16 -16.56 3.08
C ASN A 652 -13.17 -18.10 3.10
N ILE A 653 -14.20 -18.74 2.51
CA ILE A 653 -14.37 -20.21 2.52
C ILE A 653 -13.19 -20.90 1.83
N ASP A 654 -12.72 -20.39 0.70
CA ASP A 654 -11.62 -21.01 -0.05
C ASP A 654 -10.31 -21.06 0.73
N TYR A 655 -9.94 -19.98 1.44
CA TYR A 655 -8.74 -19.98 2.29
C TYR A 655 -8.91 -20.86 3.52
N ARG A 656 -10.12 -21.01 4.06
CA ARG A 656 -10.40 -21.99 5.12
C ARG A 656 -10.25 -23.43 4.62
N ARG A 657 -10.67 -23.74 3.38
CA ARG A 657 -10.42 -25.05 2.74
C ARG A 657 -8.92 -25.29 2.52
N LYS A 658 -8.16 -24.27 2.14
CA LYS A 658 -6.69 -24.34 2.04
C LYS A 658 -6.03 -24.59 3.39
N LEU A 659 -6.48 -23.91 4.46
CA LEU A 659 -6.03 -24.18 5.83
C LEU A 659 -6.33 -25.63 6.25
N ILE A 660 -7.54 -26.12 6.00
CA ILE A 660 -7.92 -27.53 6.25
C ILE A 660 -7.00 -28.48 5.47
N SER A 661 -6.67 -28.15 4.22
CA SER A 661 -5.77 -28.95 3.40
C SER A 661 -4.34 -28.97 3.92
N ALA A 662 -3.81 -27.83 4.37
CA ALA A 662 -2.49 -27.73 5.01
C ALA A 662 -2.46 -28.53 6.32
N ASN A 663 -3.45 -28.33 7.21
CA ASN A 663 -3.58 -29.08 8.46
C ASN A 663 -3.68 -30.59 8.22
N TYR A 664 -4.45 -31.02 7.21
CA TYR A 664 -4.54 -32.43 6.85
C TYR A 664 -3.18 -33.01 6.46
N LYS A 665 -2.36 -32.25 5.72
CA LYS A 665 -0.99 -32.66 5.38
C LYS A 665 -0.08 -32.73 6.61
N CYS A 666 -0.15 -31.76 7.53
CA CYS A 666 0.56 -31.81 8.81
C CYS A 666 0.22 -33.09 9.60
N ILE A 667 -1.05 -33.49 9.66
CA ILE A 667 -1.48 -34.69 10.39
C ILE A 667 -0.83 -35.97 9.84
N LEU A 668 -0.54 -36.02 8.53
CA LEU A 668 0.15 -37.17 7.92
C LEU A 668 1.62 -37.26 8.34
N GLU A 669 2.24 -36.15 8.75
CA GLU A 669 3.64 -36.07 9.18
C GLU A 669 3.82 -36.24 10.69
N LEU A 670 2.77 -35.97 11.47
CA LEU A 670 2.79 -36.11 12.94
C LEU A 670 2.45 -37.53 13.38
N GLU A 671 2.84 -37.89 14.62
CA GLU A 671 2.49 -39.15 15.25
C GLU A 671 1.80 -38.97 16.61
N GLY A 672 0.99 -39.96 17.00
CA GLY A 672 0.39 -40.01 18.34
C GLY A 672 -0.45 -38.78 18.72
N LYS A 673 -0.29 -38.31 19.97
CA LYS A 673 -1.09 -37.21 20.55
C LYS A 673 -0.71 -35.82 19.99
N GLU A 674 0.40 -35.68 19.27
CA GLU A 674 0.81 -34.40 18.65
C GLU A 674 -0.16 -33.94 17.56
N ARG A 675 -0.96 -34.88 17.00
CA ARG A 675 -2.01 -34.58 16.02
C ARG A 675 -3.20 -33.82 16.59
N ILE A 676 -3.44 -33.89 17.89
CA ILE A 676 -4.68 -33.38 18.52
C ILE A 676 -4.89 -31.88 18.26
N PRO A 677 -3.91 -30.98 18.51
CA PRO A 677 -4.12 -29.54 18.28
C PRO A 677 -4.42 -29.19 16.82
N VAL A 678 -3.78 -29.89 15.87
CA VAL A 678 -3.99 -29.68 14.43
C VAL A 678 -5.38 -30.18 14.02
N LEU A 679 -5.83 -31.32 14.57
CA LEU A 679 -7.17 -31.86 14.35
C LEU A 679 -8.26 -30.97 14.94
N GLU A 680 -8.05 -30.40 16.13
CA GLU A 680 -8.96 -29.43 16.74
C GLU A 680 -9.10 -28.19 15.87
N ASN A 681 -7.98 -27.62 15.39
CA ASN A 681 -8.01 -26.48 14.47
C ASN A 681 -8.73 -26.81 13.14
N MET A 682 -8.50 -28.00 12.59
CA MET A 682 -9.17 -28.49 11.39
C MET A 682 -10.68 -28.65 11.63
N LEU A 683 -11.09 -29.19 12.78
CA LEU A 683 -12.50 -29.35 13.17
C LEU A 683 -13.18 -27.99 13.35
N ASP A 684 -12.57 -27.06 14.07
CA ASP A 684 -13.10 -25.72 14.29
C ASP A 684 -13.28 -24.96 12.98
N THR A 685 -12.27 -25.03 12.10
CA THR A 685 -12.33 -24.42 10.77
C THR A 685 -13.44 -25.05 9.92
N SER A 686 -13.60 -26.39 9.99
CA SER A 686 -14.63 -27.11 9.25
C SER A 686 -16.04 -26.79 9.77
N ASN A 687 -16.23 -26.70 11.10
CA ASN A 687 -17.50 -26.28 11.71
C ASN A 687 -17.90 -24.91 11.19
N TYR A 688 -16.96 -23.96 11.18
CA TYR A 688 -17.21 -22.63 10.66
C TYR A 688 -17.64 -22.64 9.18
N ILE A 689 -17.01 -23.45 8.32
CA ILE A 689 -17.47 -23.59 6.93
C ILE A 689 -18.89 -24.14 6.88
N ILE A 690 -19.21 -25.21 7.63
CA ILE A 690 -20.55 -25.81 7.59
C ILE A 690 -21.63 -24.86 8.11
N ASP A 691 -21.35 -24.11 9.18
CA ASP A 691 -22.32 -23.22 9.81
C ASP A 691 -22.65 -21.99 8.92
N TYR A 692 -21.66 -21.51 8.15
CA TYR A 692 -21.79 -20.26 7.38
C TYR A 692 -21.75 -20.45 5.85
N GLY A 693 -21.44 -21.65 5.35
CA GLY A 693 -21.17 -21.90 3.93
C GLY A 693 -22.40 -21.96 3.02
N GLY A 694 -23.60 -22.13 3.57
CA GLY A 694 -24.85 -22.09 2.81
C GLY A 694 -24.83 -22.99 1.57
N THR A 695 -25.06 -22.40 0.38
CA THR A 695 -25.09 -23.13 -0.90
C THR A 695 -23.71 -23.46 -1.48
N GLU A 696 -22.62 -22.94 -0.91
CA GLU A 696 -21.26 -23.20 -1.38
C GLU A 696 -20.66 -24.50 -0.82
N LEU A 697 -21.39 -25.18 0.07
CA LEU A 697 -20.96 -26.43 0.68
C LEU A 697 -20.85 -27.55 -0.34
N THR A 698 -19.76 -28.29 -0.24
CA THR A 698 -19.44 -29.42 -1.11
C THR A 698 -19.32 -30.71 -0.29
N HIS A 699 -19.34 -31.84 -0.97
CA HIS A 699 -19.06 -33.13 -0.35
C HIS A 699 -17.70 -33.16 0.40
N GLU A 700 -16.71 -32.38 -0.07
CA GLU A 700 -15.37 -32.34 0.52
C GLU A 700 -15.41 -31.69 1.90
N ASP A 701 -16.23 -30.66 2.12
CA ASP A 701 -16.34 -29.96 3.40
C ASP A 701 -16.82 -30.91 4.51
N TYR A 702 -17.89 -31.68 4.23
CA TYR A 702 -18.38 -32.72 5.13
C TYR A 702 -17.36 -33.84 5.33
N ASN A 703 -16.72 -34.32 4.25
CA ASN A 703 -15.73 -35.38 4.35
C ASN A 703 -14.53 -34.98 5.23
N ARG A 704 -14.03 -33.75 5.09
CA ARG A 704 -12.91 -33.23 5.89
C ARG A 704 -13.30 -33.09 7.36
N ARG A 705 -14.50 -32.60 7.66
CA ARG A 705 -15.00 -32.55 9.03
C ARG A 705 -15.15 -33.95 9.64
N GLY A 706 -15.69 -34.89 8.88
CA GLY A 706 -15.80 -36.29 9.27
C GLY A 706 -14.45 -36.93 9.59
N ILE A 707 -13.41 -36.67 8.78
CA ILE A 707 -12.04 -37.12 9.04
C ILE A 707 -11.52 -36.55 10.37
N ALA A 708 -11.69 -35.25 10.61
CA ALA A 708 -11.21 -34.61 11.83
C ALA A 708 -11.91 -35.21 13.07
N GLN A 709 -13.23 -35.35 13.03
CA GLN A 709 -14.03 -35.93 14.12
C GLN A 709 -13.68 -37.40 14.37
N TYR A 710 -13.61 -38.23 13.31
CA TYR A 710 -13.24 -39.63 13.42
C TYR A 710 -11.86 -39.78 14.07
N THR A 711 -10.88 -39.02 13.59
CA THR A 711 -9.50 -39.09 14.09
C THR A 711 -9.41 -38.60 15.54
N LEU A 712 -10.10 -37.52 15.91
CA LEU A 712 -10.20 -37.07 17.32
C LEU A 712 -10.84 -38.14 18.21
N GLY A 713 -11.87 -38.84 17.71
CA GLY A 713 -12.51 -39.94 18.41
C GLY A 713 -11.55 -41.12 18.70
N ILE A 714 -10.59 -41.39 17.82
CA ILE A 714 -9.55 -42.42 18.06
C ILE A 714 -8.68 -42.03 19.27
N TYR A 715 -8.33 -40.75 19.41
CA TYR A 715 -7.49 -40.25 20.50
C TYR A 715 -8.27 -39.90 21.78
N CYS A 716 -9.60 -40.00 21.77
CA CYS A 716 -10.44 -39.64 22.89
C CYS A 716 -10.59 -40.81 23.89
N GLU A 717 -10.11 -40.61 25.12
CA GLU A 717 -10.20 -41.61 26.20
C GLU A 717 -11.59 -41.67 26.85
N ASP A 718 -12.35 -40.57 26.81
CA ASP A 718 -13.72 -40.51 27.34
C ASP A 718 -14.69 -41.17 26.37
N PHE A 719 -15.29 -42.29 26.79
CA PHE A 719 -16.21 -43.08 25.97
C PHE A 719 -17.40 -42.27 25.43
N LYS A 720 -18.00 -41.39 26.24
CA LYS A 720 -19.16 -40.59 25.79
C LYS A 720 -18.76 -39.57 24.75
N LYS A 721 -17.60 -38.91 24.93
CA LYS A 721 -17.07 -37.97 23.94
C LYS A 721 -16.67 -38.68 22.65
N LYS A 722 -16.03 -39.85 22.76
CA LYS A 722 -15.67 -40.71 21.63
C LYS A 722 -16.90 -41.10 20.80
N ASP A 723 -17.94 -41.61 21.45
CA ASP A 723 -19.22 -41.95 20.79
C ASP A 723 -19.83 -40.72 20.09
N GLY A 724 -19.81 -39.55 20.74
CA GLY A 724 -20.25 -38.30 20.15
C GLY A 724 -19.44 -37.83 18.93
N TYR A 725 -18.13 -38.12 18.88
CA TYR A 725 -17.32 -37.86 17.69
C TYR A 725 -17.66 -38.83 16.55
N TYR A 726 -17.80 -40.12 16.85
CA TYR A 726 -18.10 -41.14 15.84
C TYR A 726 -19.47 -40.95 15.21
N LYS A 727 -20.51 -40.60 15.98
CA LYS A 727 -21.84 -40.31 15.45
C LYS A 727 -21.83 -39.15 14.47
N ARG A 728 -21.22 -38.02 14.85
CA ARG A 728 -21.10 -36.85 13.96
C ARG A 728 -20.28 -37.15 12.72
N ALA A 729 -19.20 -37.94 12.85
CA ALA A 729 -18.39 -38.33 11.70
C ALA A 729 -19.18 -39.20 10.71
N LEU A 730 -20.05 -40.07 11.22
CA LEU A 730 -20.92 -40.91 10.40
C LEU A 730 -21.96 -40.09 9.63
N GLU A 731 -22.57 -39.10 10.29
CA GLU A 731 -23.48 -38.13 9.67
C GLU A 731 -22.77 -37.37 8.54
N ASP A 732 -21.56 -36.87 8.81
CA ASP A 732 -20.74 -36.13 7.85
C ASP A 732 -20.36 -36.98 6.63
N TYR A 733 -19.86 -38.20 6.83
CA TYR A 733 -19.53 -39.08 5.71
C TYR A 733 -20.76 -39.45 4.88
N THR A 734 -21.89 -39.70 5.54
CA THR A 734 -23.15 -40.01 4.85
C THR A 734 -23.61 -38.83 4.00
N GLN A 735 -23.56 -37.61 4.55
CA GLN A 735 -23.91 -36.40 3.82
C GLN A 735 -22.95 -36.15 2.64
N SER A 736 -21.66 -36.39 2.82
CA SER A 736 -20.66 -36.31 1.75
C SER A 736 -20.98 -37.26 0.59
N ILE A 737 -21.33 -38.52 0.89
CA ILE A 737 -21.71 -39.53 -0.10
C ILE A 737 -22.97 -39.11 -0.87
N VAL A 738 -23.95 -38.50 -0.18
CA VAL A 738 -25.19 -37.99 -0.80
C VAL A 738 -24.89 -36.85 -1.78
N LEU A 739 -24.03 -35.91 -1.40
CA LEU A 739 -23.70 -34.73 -2.22
C LEU A 739 -22.83 -35.07 -3.44
N LYS A 740 -22.01 -36.11 -3.36
CA LYS A 740 -21.17 -36.52 -4.49
C LYS A 740 -21.97 -37.36 -5.48
N THR A 741 -21.82 -37.14 -6.78
CA THR A 741 -22.58 -37.86 -7.81
C THR A 741 -21.83 -39.05 -8.43
N SER A 742 -20.50 -39.01 -8.46
CA SER A 742 -19.64 -40.08 -8.98
C SER A 742 -18.30 -40.11 -8.23
N ARG A 743 -17.53 -41.19 -8.37
CA ARG A 743 -16.17 -41.28 -7.81
C ARG A 743 -16.15 -41.16 -6.28
N LYS A 744 -17.02 -41.92 -5.62
CA LYS A 744 -17.27 -41.97 -4.19
C LYS A 744 -16.38 -42.98 -3.44
N TRP A 745 -15.55 -43.77 -4.11
CA TRP A 745 -14.73 -44.81 -3.45
C TRP A 745 -13.97 -44.33 -2.21
N VAL A 746 -13.39 -43.11 -2.22
CA VAL A 746 -12.71 -42.54 -1.04
C VAL A 746 -13.69 -42.30 0.11
N LEU A 747 -14.89 -41.80 -0.18
CA LEU A 747 -15.91 -41.51 0.82
C LEU A 747 -16.45 -42.79 1.45
N TYR A 748 -16.70 -43.81 0.63
CA TYR A 748 -17.07 -45.15 1.10
C TYR A 748 -15.96 -45.73 1.98
N SER A 749 -14.69 -45.69 1.54
CA SER A 749 -13.57 -46.18 2.35
C SER A 749 -13.45 -45.45 3.69
N ASN A 750 -13.66 -44.14 3.72
CA ASN A 750 -13.62 -43.35 4.96
C ASN A 750 -14.75 -43.75 5.92
N ARG A 751 -15.97 -43.91 5.42
CA ARG A 751 -17.11 -44.35 6.24
C ARG A 751 -16.98 -45.80 6.70
N GLY A 752 -16.47 -46.68 5.85
CA GLY A 752 -16.18 -48.08 6.18
C GLY A 752 -15.17 -48.21 7.30
N GLY A 753 -14.10 -47.40 7.30
CA GLY A 753 -13.13 -47.34 8.40
C GLY A 753 -13.73 -46.89 9.74
N LEU A 754 -14.65 -45.92 9.70
CA LEU A 754 -15.41 -45.50 10.88
C LEU A 754 -16.35 -46.61 11.36
N ASN A 755 -17.13 -47.22 10.48
CA ASN A 755 -18.03 -48.33 10.82
C ASN A 755 -17.26 -49.51 11.43
N TYR A 756 -16.10 -49.84 10.88
CA TYR A 756 -15.20 -50.84 11.47
C TYR A 756 -14.76 -50.45 12.89
N SER A 757 -14.45 -49.18 13.13
CA SER A 757 -14.05 -48.67 14.45
C SER A 757 -15.21 -48.60 15.45
N MET A 758 -16.44 -48.54 14.95
CA MET A 758 -17.69 -48.64 15.72
C MET A 758 -18.17 -50.09 15.90
N GLU A 759 -17.38 -51.08 15.46
CA GLU A 759 -17.73 -52.51 15.47
C GLU A 759 -18.97 -52.87 14.63
N ARG A 760 -19.36 -52.00 13.70
CA ARG A 760 -20.44 -52.21 12.71
C ARG A 760 -19.87 -52.88 11.47
N TYR A 761 -19.45 -54.13 11.61
CA TYR A 761 -18.64 -54.81 10.60
C TYR A 761 -19.38 -55.09 9.27
N GLU A 762 -20.68 -55.36 9.29
CA GLU A 762 -21.50 -55.52 8.06
C GLU A 762 -21.57 -54.21 7.26
N ASP A 763 -21.86 -53.10 7.94
CA ASP A 763 -21.87 -51.77 7.30
C ASP A 763 -20.48 -51.39 6.76
N ALA A 764 -19.43 -51.77 7.49
CA ALA A 764 -18.05 -51.55 7.04
C ALA A 764 -17.72 -52.36 5.77
N LEU A 765 -18.15 -53.62 5.70
CA LEU A 765 -18.00 -54.46 4.51
C LEU A 765 -18.76 -53.88 3.32
N ASP A 766 -20.01 -53.49 3.51
CA ASP A 766 -20.84 -52.86 2.47
C ASP A 766 -20.16 -51.60 1.89
N ASP A 767 -19.57 -50.77 2.75
CA ASP A 767 -18.83 -49.58 2.35
C ASP A 767 -17.52 -49.94 1.62
N PHE A 768 -16.69 -50.85 2.15
CA PHE A 768 -15.45 -51.24 1.49
C PHE A 768 -15.69 -51.93 0.14
N ILE A 769 -16.73 -52.77 0.03
CA ILE A 769 -17.17 -53.38 -1.23
C ILE A 769 -17.60 -52.29 -2.21
N SER A 770 -18.37 -51.30 -1.77
CA SER A 770 -18.77 -50.17 -2.63
C SER A 770 -17.55 -49.39 -3.14
N ALA A 771 -16.52 -49.23 -2.29
CA ALA A 771 -15.27 -48.59 -2.68
C ALA A 771 -14.49 -49.42 -3.72
N GLU A 772 -14.37 -50.73 -3.51
CA GLU A 772 -13.68 -51.66 -4.42
C GLU A 772 -14.37 -51.75 -5.79
N LEU A 773 -15.70 -51.78 -5.82
CA LEU A 773 -16.48 -51.83 -7.05
C LEU A 773 -16.31 -50.57 -7.90
N GLU A 774 -16.19 -49.40 -7.28
CA GLU A 774 -15.91 -48.15 -7.99
C GLU A 774 -14.45 -48.00 -8.43
N LYS A 775 -13.51 -48.37 -7.55
CA LYS A 775 -12.07 -48.32 -7.84
C LYS A 775 -11.32 -49.39 -7.06
N SER A 776 -10.85 -50.41 -7.77
CA SER A 776 -10.06 -51.49 -7.17
C SER A 776 -8.77 -50.98 -6.54
N SER A 777 -8.48 -51.39 -5.30
CA SER A 777 -7.20 -51.11 -4.64
C SER A 777 -6.81 -52.16 -3.60
N ASP A 778 -5.51 -52.42 -3.45
CA ASP A 778 -5.01 -53.39 -2.46
C ASP A 778 -5.41 -53.03 -1.01
N ASN A 779 -5.60 -51.73 -0.71
CA ASN A 779 -6.09 -51.29 0.59
C ASN A 779 -7.53 -51.71 0.83
N HIS A 780 -8.41 -51.60 -0.16
CA HIS A 780 -9.80 -52.05 -0.04
C HIS A 780 -9.85 -53.57 0.12
N LEU A 781 -9.12 -54.32 -0.71
CA LEU A 781 -9.02 -55.78 -0.61
C LEU A 781 -8.58 -56.21 0.79
N THR A 782 -7.53 -55.58 1.31
CA THR A 782 -7.01 -55.87 2.66
C THR A 782 -8.05 -55.57 3.73
N SER A 783 -8.75 -54.44 3.66
CA SER A 783 -9.81 -54.07 4.60
C SER A 783 -11.00 -55.03 4.55
N ILE A 784 -11.40 -55.47 3.35
CA ILE A 784 -12.49 -56.43 3.15
C ILE A 784 -12.10 -57.78 3.73
N MET A 785 -10.95 -58.34 3.32
CA MET A 785 -10.47 -59.65 3.78
C MET A 785 -10.28 -59.69 5.30
N LYS A 786 -9.71 -58.61 5.88
CA LYS A 786 -9.54 -58.49 7.32
C LYS A 786 -10.88 -58.46 8.07
N THR A 787 -11.91 -57.83 7.50
CA THR A 787 -13.22 -57.70 8.14
C THR A 787 -14.04 -58.97 7.97
N ALA A 788 -14.03 -59.56 6.76
CA ALA A 788 -14.71 -60.81 6.45
C ALA A 788 -14.17 -61.98 7.28
N GLY A 789 -12.85 -62.06 7.49
CA GLY A 789 -12.22 -63.11 8.29
C GLY A 789 -12.47 -63.05 9.81
N LYS A 790 -13.34 -62.16 10.31
CA LYS A 790 -13.66 -62.05 11.74
C LYS A 790 -14.68 -63.08 12.22
N SER A 791 -15.62 -63.50 11.37
CA SER A 791 -16.65 -64.50 11.70
C SER A 791 -17.23 -65.14 10.43
N SER A 792 -17.87 -66.30 10.56
CA SER A 792 -18.46 -66.99 9.41
C SER A 792 -19.62 -66.18 8.82
N GLU A 793 -20.40 -65.49 9.64
CA GLU A 793 -21.49 -64.62 9.19
C GLU A 793 -20.98 -63.43 8.35
N LEU A 794 -19.88 -62.81 8.77
CA LEU A 794 -19.28 -61.68 8.03
C LEU A 794 -18.64 -62.13 6.71
N LEU A 795 -18.09 -63.35 6.67
CA LEU A 795 -17.60 -63.94 5.44
C LEU A 795 -18.72 -64.21 4.44
N ILE A 796 -19.83 -64.81 4.91
CA ILE A 796 -21.03 -65.02 4.09
C ILE A 796 -21.58 -63.68 3.59
N HIS A 797 -21.68 -62.68 4.45
CA HIS A 797 -22.13 -61.33 4.07
C HIS A 797 -21.24 -60.72 2.99
N ALA A 798 -19.91 -60.80 3.14
CA ALA A 798 -18.97 -60.26 2.17
C ALA A 798 -19.09 -60.95 0.80
N ILE A 799 -19.15 -62.28 0.77
CA ILE A 799 -19.33 -63.09 -0.45
C ILE A 799 -20.65 -62.71 -1.14
N THR A 800 -21.75 -62.75 -0.40
CA THR A 800 -23.11 -62.48 -0.92
C THR A 800 -23.23 -61.05 -1.46
N ARG A 801 -22.78 -60.04 -0.70
CA ARG A 801 -22.92 -58.64 -1.13
C ARG A 801 -22.01 -58.29 -2.29
N TYR A 802 -20.82 -58.88 -2.36
CA TYR A 802 -19.92 -58.65 -3.46
C TYR A 802 -20.43 -59.34 -4.74
N SER A 803 -20.91 -60.58 -4.66
CA SER A 803 -21.47 -61.29 -5.80
C SER A 803 -22.70 -60.57 -6.36
N GLU A 804 -23.67 -60.21 -5.51
CA GLU A 804 -24.88 -59.47 -5.88
C GLU A 804 -24.57 -58.15 -6.62
N ARG A 805 -23.58 -57.40 -6.15
CA ARG A 805 -23.29 -56.05 -6.69
C ARG A 805 -22.33 -56.08 -7.86
N LYS A 806 -21.44 -57.07 -7.95
CA LYS A 806 -20.49 -57.21 -9.06
C LYS A 806 -21.15 -57.83 -10.28
N GLY A 807 -22.09 -58.77 -10.06
CA GLY A 807 -22.80 -59.50 -11.11
C GLY A 807 -21.99 -60.68 -11.65
N ASP A 808 -22.25 -61.02 -12.91
CA ASP A 808 -21.59 -62.13 -13.60
C ASP A 808 -20.06 -61.96 -13.56
N ASP A 809 -19.35 -63.09 -13.45
CA ASP A 809 -17.87 -63.16 -13.36
C ASP A 809 -17.26 -62.56 -12.07
N TRP A 810 -18.04 -62.33 -11.00
CA TRP A 810 -17.51 -61.83 -9.73
C TRP A 810 -16.37 -62.72 -9.18
N GLU A 811 -16.48 -64.03 -9.35
CA GLU A 811 -15.47 -65.03 -8.95
C GLU A 811 -14.16 -64.89 -9.73
N GLU A 812 -14.18 -64.31 -10.92
CA GLU A 812 -12.97 -64.13 -11.73
C GLU A 812 -12.13 -62.93 -11.27
N SER A 813 -12.75 -62.00 -10.55
CA SER A 813 -12.11 -60.80 -9.99
C SER A 813 -11.09 -61.16 -8.90
N LYS A 814 -10.14 -60.25 -8.65
CA LYS A 814 -9.13 -60.44 -7.60
C LYS A 814 -9.77 -60.61 -6.21
N LEU A 815 -10.78 -59.81 -5.88
CA LEU A 815 -11.50 -59.93 -4.61
C LEU A 815 -12.32 -61.22 -4.54
N GLY A 816 -13.04 -61.58 -5.61
CA GLY A 816 -13.85 -62.80 -5.66
C GLY A 816 -13.01 -64.04 -5.41
N LYS A 817 -11.85 -64.16 -6.07
CA LYS A 817 -10.91 -65.26 -5.82
C LYS A 817 -10.46 -65.34 -4.37
N GLN A 818 -10.12 -64.22 -3.75
CA GLN A 818 -9.68 -64.17 -2.36
C GLN A 818 -10.80 -64.54 -1.38
N LEU A 819 -12.02 -64.08 -1.63
CA LEU A 819 -13.19 -64.41 -0.83
C LEU A 819 -13.58 -65.89 -0.95
N MET A 820 -13.52 -66.45 -2.16
CA MET A 820 -13.79 -67.87 -2.41
C MET A 820 -12.74 -68.77 -1.77
N GLU A 821 -11.45 -68.42 -1.90
CA GLU A 821 -10.36 -69.16 -1.24
C GLU A 821 -10.53 -69.17 0.29
N LEU A 822 -10.86 -68.01 0.89
CA LEU A 822 -11.14 -67.92 2.33
C LEU A 822 -12.40 -68.71 2.71
N GLY A 823 -13.45 -68.65 1.88
CA GLY A 823 -14.68 -69.40 2.02
C GLY A 823 -14.47 -70.92 2.02
N GLU A 824 -13.70 -71.44 1.07
CA GLU A 824 -13.37 -72.87 0.98
C GLU A 824 -12.55 -73.34 2.18
N GLN A 825 -11.61 -72.52 2.67
CA GLN A 825 -10.87 -72.80 3.90
C GLN A 825 -11.80 -72.94 5.12
N TRP A 826 -12.80 -72.06 5.24
CA TRP A 826 -13.73 -72.04 6.37
C TRP A 826 -14.87 -73.07 6.26
N SER A 827 -15.20 -73.51 5.04
CA SER A 827 -16.29 -74.47 4.75
C SER A 827 -16.15 -75.81 5.49
N THR A 828 -14.93 -76.19 5.85
CA THR A 828 -14.67 -77.44 6.62
C THR A 828 -15.11 -77.35 8.09
N ALA A 829 -15.09 -76.15 8.67
CA ALA A 829 -15.43 -75.90 10.06
C ALA A 829 -16.81 -75.22 10.24
N HIS A 830 -17.33 -74.61 9.18
CA HIS A 830 -18.54 -73.79 9.18
C HIS A 830 -19.49 -74.23 8.05
N PRO A 831 -20.44 -75.16 8.31
CA PRO A 831 -21.38 -75.68 7.31
C PRO A 831 -22.23 -74.58 6.64
N GLU A 832 -22.52 -73.50 7.36
CA GLU A 832 -23.23 -72.33 6.84
C GLU A 832 -22.46 -71.61 5.72
N VAL A 833 -21.13 -71.59 5.79
CA VAL A 833 -20.27 -71.00 4.73
C VAL A 833 -20.28 -71.90 3.50
N ALA A 834 -20.22 -73.22 3.70
CA ALA A 834 -20.31 -74.19 2.61
C ALA A 834 -21.65 -74.07 1.86
N ALA A 835 -22.75 -73.94 2.59
CA ALA A 835 -24.08 -73.75 2.01
C ALA A 835 -24.17 -72.44 1.20
N ALA A 836 -23.66 -71.32 1.72
CA ALA A 836 -23.67 -70.05 1.00
C ALA A 836 -22.84 -70.10 -0.30
N ILE A 837 -21.71 -70.81 -0.30
CA ILE A 837 -20.88 -71.00 -1.51
C ILE A 837 -21.57 -71.93 -2.52
N GLU A 838 -22.22 -73.00 -2.07
CA GLU A 838 -22.97 -73.91 -2.95
C GLU A 838 -24.19 -73.22 -3.59
N GLU A 839 -24.90 -72.38 -2.84
CA GLU A 839 -26.04 -71.61 -3.34
C GLU A 839 -25.63 -70.66 -4.48
N LEU A 840 -24.47 -70.01 -4.36
CA LEU A 840 -23.90 -69.16 -5.40
C LEU A 840 -23.38 -69.94 -6.62
N LYS A 841 -22.90 -71.18 -6.44
CA LYS A 841 -22.50 -72.09 -7.55
C LYS A 841 -23.71 -72.71 -8.27
N GLY A 842 -24.88 -72.74 -7.62
CA GLY A 842 -26.10 -73.41 -8.09
C GLY A 842 -26.87 -72.67 -9.18
N ASP A 843 -26.60 -71.38 -9.43
CA ASP A 843 -27.43 -70.52 -10.31
C ASP A 843 -27.02 -70.52 -11.80
N ASN A 844 -26.27 -71.54 -12.25
CA ASN A 844 -25.78 -71.66 -13.64
C ASN A 844 -26.26 -72.91 -14.41
N SER A 845 -27.44 -73.44 -14.09
CA SER A 845 -28.08 -74.49 -14.90
C SER A 845 -29.44 -74.05 -15.42
N PRO A 846 -29.66 -73.91 -16.75
CA PRO A 846 -30.99 -73.62 -17.28
C PRO A 846 -31.94 -74.79 -16.94
N PRO A 847 -33.23 -74.53 -16.65
CA PRO A 847 -34.19 -75.60 -16.39
C PRO A 847 -34.28 -76.49 -17.63
N LYS A 848 -34.05 -77.80 -17.45
CA LYS A 848 -34.34 -78.80 -18.48
C LYS A 848 -35.83 -78.76 -18.80
N ASP A 849 -36.14 -78.29 -20.00
CA ASP A 849 -37.46 -78.35 -20.61
C ASP A 849 -37.92 -79.82 -20.76
N PRO A 850 -38.99 -80.26 -20.08
CA PRO A 850 -39.52 -81.60 -20.22
C PRO A 850 -40.75 -81.59 -21.13
N SER A 851 -40.57 -81.24 -22.41
CA SER A 851 -41.54 -81.61 -23.45
C SER A 851 -40.98 -81.34 -24.84
N ILE A 852 -40.71 -82.40 -25.61
CA ILE A 852 -41.12 -82.63 -27.00
C ILE A 852 -40.55 -84.02 -27.39
N GLU A 853 -41.36 -85.04 -27.13
CA GLU A 853 -41.44 -86.25 -27.96
C GLU A 853 -42.90 -86.32 -28.44
N GLY A 854 -43.11 -86.44 -29.75
CA GLY A 854 -44.39 -86.89 -30.31
C GLY A 854 -45.02 -86.01 -31.39
N GLU A 855 -44.79 -86.42 -32.65
CA GLU A 855 -45.50 -86.15 -33.92
C GLU A 855 -45.31 -84.81 -34.65
#